data_AF-A0AA35TTS5-F1
#
_entry.id   AF-A0AA35TTS5-F1
#
_cell.length_a   1.000
_cell.length_b   1.000
_cell.length_c   1.000
_cell.angle_alpha   90.00
_cell.angle_beta   90.00
_cell.angle_gamma   90.00
#
_symmetry.space_group_name_H-M   'P 1'
#
loop_
_entity.id
_entity.type
_entity.pdbx_description
1 polymer ?
#
loop_
_entity_poly.entity_id
_entity_poly.type
_entity_poly.pdbx_seq_one_letter_code
_entity_poly.pdbx_strand_id
1 'polypeptide(L)'
;MGPQSKVCTCIQPYSRNSRISYYYLCYCREARIHEGRNLFENGPEDLEIVSVEVNSTGSHVSILCQQASSSSSSSSPTQVLLLWEVETDNVKIFIPSALSLSVQPSSSTSSSTSTSKISPLSLVALPPELPESVAQEQERLCRAIGKRTFCDGHWDSEDSRLLVLTASASTDVSSMKHKRRSTGETNTIIVVVFVAPDLNVVISDVIPLDPGHSGVVGVSIPYICCTKKIPTAAPTSVTSPQRELATVARPSMKDYVGLETSETTTLKAMADFSFHSALGNMDEAFRAIKLIKSEKVWESMARMCVRTQQLDVAAVCLGNMGNAMAAKAVRESKSIPQPEARLAILAVHLNMLNEAERLYKKSGRHDLLNKFYQASGQWEKAIEEAEHSDRMHLKTTYFNYARHAEAEEETKVAINCYTKSGTHHMQVPRMLFDSPQELEDYVIRSHDTEVCKWWAGYLESLGECDQALQFYEVAKDFPSLVRVLCSYGNFEKAAEIVEESGSRAAAYQLASRLRTEKEDVERAIHFYTKAQCYSPAIQLAKEHGLDNELMKLALLSSQEDMIEAAKHYEQSPDTQDKAIILYHKAGEMSRALELCFQLKQYDVLYQIADDLTESTSPVMIARVAEFLSGSGHYERAVLLLIKTKQIEEALDMCTTHNILITEDMAENMTLQKTGHESAEEAERRVKLLEKLGDCCAEQGSYHLATKKHTQAGNKTRAMKALLKSGDTEKIVFFAGVSRQRDVYVMAANYLQSLDWRKDPDIMKNIISFYTKGRALESLASFYDTCAQVEIDEYQDYEKAQGALNEALKCLNKAKSKNPTGIEARVKFLTERLQLVKRFADARKLYARDAEACVQECQALLNEPKVDTAIRTGDVYGLLIEHFAEAKHYREAYRLMEEMHQHMPSVNMAYYVNAQTIEAVHTALQIPLRKDRGDGSRATASDDESIGEGIDDRY
;
A
#
# COMPACT_ATOMS: atom_id res chain seq x y z
N MET A 1 49.87 -16.35 -68.32
CA MET A 1 50.98 -16.96 -67.56
C MET A 1 51.84 -15.83 -67.02
N GLY A 2 51.50 -15.31 -65.84
CA GLY A 2 52.36 -14.41 -65.05
C GLY A 2 53.34 -15.23 -64.20
N PRO A 3 54.35 -14.60 -63.57
CA PRO A 3 55.44 -15.31 -62.92
C PRO A 3 54.92 -15.99 -61.66
N GLN A 4 54.47 -17.24 -61.77
CA GLN A 4 54.26 -18.08 -60.61
C GLN A 4 55.63 -18.34 -59.99
N SER A 5 55.88 -17.73 -58.84
CA SER A 5 56.93 -18.15 -57.91
C SER A 5 56.67 -19.62 -57.60
N LYS A 6 57.40 -20.51 -58.30
CA LYS A 6 57.42 -21.93 -57.96
C LYS A 6 58.20 -22.06 -56.67
N VAL A 7 57.46 -22.10 -55.58
CA VAL A 7 57.96 -22.43 -54.26
C VAL A 7 58.27 -23.93 -54.24
N CYS A 8 59.54 -24.30 -54.17
CA CYS A 8 59.97 -25.69 -54.00
C CYS A 8 60.40 -25.89 -52.54
N THR A 9 59.64 -26.68 -51.80
CA THR A 9 60.00 -27.17 -50.47
C THR A 9 60.85 -28.44 -50.62
N CYS A 10 62.07 -28.44 -50.06
CA CYS A 10 62.91 -29.64 -49.94
C CYS A 10 63.14 -29.89 -48.44
N ILE A 11 62.63 -31.00 -47.92
CA ILE A 11 62.76 -31.40 -46.51
C ILE A 11 63.82 -32.50 -46.44
N GLN A 12 64.92 -32.27 -45.71
CA GLN A 12 65.89 -33.31 -45.36
C GLN A 12 65.68 -33.72 -43.89
N PRO A 13 65.17 -34.93 -43.58
CA PRO A 13 65.03 -35.37 -42.20
C PRO A 13 66.39 -35.85 -41.67
N TYR A 14 66.91 -35.20 -40.63
CA TYR A 14 67.99 -35.73 -39.79
C TYR A 14 67.51 -35.79 -38.34
N SER A 15 67.81 -36.91 -37.68
CA SER A 15 67.42 -37.24 -36.32
C SER A 15 67.70 -36.14 -35.29
N ARG A 16 66.73 -35.91 -34.40
CA ARG A 16 66.80 -35.14 -33.14
C ARG A 16 67.10 -33.62 -33.18
N ASN A 17 67.43 -33.02 -34.33
CA ASN A 17 67.55 -31.55 -34.50
C ASN A 17 66.99 -31.11 -35.87
N SER A 18 65.68 -31.24 -36.05
CA SER A 18 65.00 -30.98 -37.34
C SER A 18 64.99 -29.49 -37.70
N ARG A 19 65.85 -29.08 -38.63
CA ARG A 19 65.82 -27.75 -39.27
C ARG A 19 64.97 -27.83 -40.55
N ILE A 20 64.00 -26.93 -40.69
CA ILE A 20 63.30 -26.72 -41.97
C ILE A 20 63.95 -25.50 -42.62
N SER A 21 64.58 -25.71 -43.77
CA SER A 21 65.12 -24.65 -44.62
C SER A 21 64.17 -24.42 -45.77
N TYR A 22 63.61 -23.22 -45.86
CA TYR A 22 62.72 -22.83 -46.93
C TYR A 22 63.45 -21.99 -47.98
N TYR A 23 63.24 -22.30 -49.26
CA TYR A 23 63.84 -21.59 -50.39
C TYR A 23 62.80 -20.75 -51.12
N TYR A 24 62.87 -19.43 -50.95
CA TYR A 24 62.05 -18.51 -51.74
C TYR A 24 62.68 -18.31 -53.13
N LEU A 25 62.23 -19.08 -54.12
CA LEU A 25 62.65 -18.93 -55.52
C LEU A 25 61.88 -17.79 -56.18
N CYS A 26 62.34 -16.56 -55.95
CA CYS A 26 61.90 -15.42 -56.74
C CYS A 26 62.84 -15.25 -57.94
N TYR A 27 62.31 -15.25 -59.16
CA TYR A 27 63.07 -15.31 -60.43
C TYR A 27 64.09 -14.18 -60.66
N CYS A 28 64.22 -13.22 -59.75
CA CYS A 28 65.08 -12.03 -59.90
C CYS A 28 65.96 -11.68 -58.67
N ARG A 29 66.04 -12.52 -57.63
CA ARG A 29 66.95 -12.31 -56.47
C ARG A 29 67.48 -13.65 -55.96
N GLU A 30 68.70 -13.65 -55.42
CA GLU A 30 69.32 -14.83 -54.77
C GLU A 30 68.32 -15.50 -53.82
N ALA A 31 68.26 -16.83 -53.84
CA ALA A 31 67.39 -17.61 -52.98
C ALA A 31 67.64 -17.22 -51.52
N ARG A 32 66.68 -16.52 -50.89
CA ARG A 32 66.76 -16.18 -49.48
C ARG A 32 66.49 -17.44 -48.68
N ILE A 33 67.48 -17.87 -47.92
CA ILE A 33 67.37 -18.98 -46.98
C ILE A 33 66.79 -18.40 -45.70
N HIS A 34 65.59 -18.85 -45.33
CA HIS A 34 65.05 -18.65 -44.00
C HIS A 34 65.24 -19.95 -43.22
N GLU A 35 66.12 -19.92 -42.22
CA GLU A 35 66.35 -21.04 -41.30
C GLU A 35 65.55 -20.78 -40.03
N GLY A 36 64.45 -21.51 -39.82
CA GLY A 36 63.73 -21.46 -38.55
C GLY A 36 64.60 -22.05 -37.44
N ARG A 37 64.88 -21.27 -36.40
CA ARG A 37 65.63 -21.79 -35.25
C ARG A 37 64.63 -22.54 -34.35
N ASN A 38 64.84 -23.85 -34.20
CA ASN A 38 64.22 -24.65 -33.14
C ASN A 38 62.68 -24.85 -33.25
N LEU A 39 62.17 -25.06 -34.47
CA LEU A 39 60.74 -25.36 -34.75
C LEU A 39 60.13 -26.52 -33.92
N PHE A 40 60.96 -27.44 -33.42
CA PHE A 40 60.52 -28.67 -32.73
C PHE A 40 61.13 -28.88 -31.34
N GLU A 41 61.93 -27.94 -30.80
CA GLU A 41 62.61 -28.16 -29.50
C GLU A 41 61.65 -28.35 -28.31
N ASN A 42 60.39 -27.90 -28.44
CA ASN A 42 59.35 -28.00 -27.40
C ASN A 42 58.04 -28.66 -27.89
N GLY A 43 58.08 -29.38 -29.03
CA GLY A 43 56.91 -30.09 -29.57
C GLY A 43 56.68 -31.47 -28.93
N PRO A 44 55.49 -32.10 -29.13
CA PRO A 44 55.27 -33.49 -28.73
C PRO A 44 56.37 -34.40 -29.28
N GLU A 45 56.92 -35.30 -28.45
CA GLU A 45 57.93 -36.26 -28.91
C GLU A 45 57.35 -37.14 -30.05
N ASP A 46 58.16 -37.36 -31.09
CA ASP A 46 57.87 -38.20 -32.26
C ASP A 46 56.78 -37.71 -33.23
N LEU A 47 56.91 -36.49 -33.78
CA LEU A 47 56.07 -35.98 -34.88
C LEU A 47 56.68 -36.26 -36.28
N GLU A 48 55.88 -36.87 -37.16
CA GLU A 48 56.15 -37.06 -38.59
C GLU A 48 55.40 -36.00 -39.43
N ILE A 49 56.08 -35.38 -40.39
CA ILE A 49 55.48 -34.35 -41.26
C ILE A 49 54.67 -35.03 -42.37
N VAL A 50 53.37 -34.74 -42.44
CA VAL A 50 52.42 -35.27 -43.44
C VAL A 50 52.36 -34.38 -44.68
N SER A 51 52.19 -33.08 -44.49
CA SER A 51 52.16 -32.10 -45.59
C SER A 51 52.71 -30.74 -45.15
N VAL A 52 53.29 -30.01 -46.10
CA VAL A 52 53.78 -28.64 -45.90
C VAL A 52 53.33 -27.79 -47.08
N GLU A 53 52.63 -26.71 -46.79
CA GLU A 53 52.22 -25.74 -47.79
C GLU A 53 52.57 -24.30 -47.40
N VAL A 54 52.65 -23.44 -48.40
CA VAL A 54 53.01 -22.02 -48.26
C VAL A 54 51.93 -21.18 -48.90
N ASN A 55 51.57 -20.08 -48.25
CA ASN A 55 50.59 -19.15 -48.78
C ASN A 55 51.09 -18.40 -50.03
N SER A 56 50.19 -17.73 -50.74
CA SER A 56 50.48 -17.05 -52.01
C SER A 56 51.53 -15.94 -51.94
N THR A 57 51.77 -15.35 -50.76
CA THR A 57 52.76 -14.28 -50.53
C THR A 57 54.08 -14.77 -49.95
N GLY A 58 54.15 -16.03 -49.51
CA GLY A 58 55.33 -16.61 -48.85
C GLY A 58 55.52 -16.19 -47.39
N SER A 59 54.54 -15.52 -46.78
CA SER A 59 54.63 -15.03 -45.40
C SER A 59 54.27 -16.09 -44.35
N HIS A 60 53.39 -17.04 -44.69
CA HIS A 60 52.88 -18.07 -43.79
C HIS A 60 53.09 -19.46 -44.36
N VAL A 61 53.48 -20.40 -43.50
CA VAL A 61 53.66 -21.82 -43.82
C VAL A 61 52.77 -22.65 -42.91
N SER A 62 51.98 -23.55 -43.50
CA SER A 62 51.22 -24.57 -42.77
C SER A 62 51.97 -25.89 -42.83
N ILE A 63 52.17 -26.53 -41.67
CA ILE A 63 52.84 -27.82 -41.55
C ILE A 63 51.88 -28.75 -40.81
N LEU A 64 51.39 -29.77 -41.50
CA LEU A 64 50.56 -30.81 -40.90
C LEU A 64 51.47 -31.93 -40.39
N CYS A 65 51.44 -32.19 -39.10
CA CYS A 65 52.21 -33.24 -38.44
C CYS A 65 51.31 -34.34 -37.88
N GLN A 66 51.79 -35.57 -37.90
CA GLN A 66 51.14 -36.75 -37.29
C GLN A 66 52.10 -37.39 -36.29
N GLN A 67 51.61 -37.76 -35.11
CA GLN A 67 52.42 -38.51 -34.14
C GLN A 67 52.72 -39.93 -34.65
N ALA A 68 54.00 -40.31 -34.68
CA ALA A 68 54.44 -41.64 -35.08
C ALA A 68 53.95 -42.71 -34.09
N SER A 69 53.40 -43.80 -34.60
CA SER A 69 52.81 -44.86 -33.78
C SER A 69 53.90 -45.66 -33.06
N SER A 70 54.28 -45.26 -31.85
CA SER A 70 54.99 -46.16 -30.94
C SER A 70 54.01 -47.25 -30.48
N SER A 71 54.44 -48.50 -30.51
CA SER A 71 53.61 -49.72 -30.49
C SER A 71 52.94 -50.06 -29.13
N SER A 72 52.48 -49.07 -28.35
CA SER A 72 51.91 -49.36 -27.02
C SER A 72 50.93 -48.31 -26.44
N SER A 73 50.15 -47.58 -27.24
CA SER A 73 48.97 -46.87 -26.71
C SER A 73 47.79 -46.84 -27.70
N SER A 74 46.61 -47.25 -27.22
CA SER A 74 45.33 -47.27 -27.93
C SER A 74 44.70 -45.87 -28.06
N SER A 75 45.51 -44.86 -28.37
CA SER A 75 45.07 -43.48 -28.59
C SER A 75 45.13 -43.17 -30.08
N SER A 76 44.03 -42.64 -30.63
CA SER A 76 43.97 -42.15 -32.03
C SER A 76 45.17 -41.24 -32.34
N PRO A 77 45.81 -41.35 -33.52
CA PRO A 77 46.97 -40.53 -33.86
C PRO A 77 46.60 -39.04 -33.77
N THR A 78 47.31 -38.31 -32.90
CA THR A 78 47.10 -36.87 -32.75
C THR A 78 47.76 -36.18 -33.95
N GLN A 79 46.94 -35.71 -34.89
CA GLN A 79 47.41 -34.82 -35.96
C GLN A 79 47.34 -33.37 -35.48
N VAL A 80 48.42 -32.63 -35.73
CA VAL A 80 48.65 -31.27 -35.24
C VAL A 80 48.96 -30.39 -36.44
N LEU A 81 48.28 -29.25 -36.56
CA LEU A 81 48.59 -28.23 -37.55
C LEU A 81 49.50 -27.19 -36.93
N LEU A 82 50.70 -27.02 -37.46
CA LEU A 82 51.63 -25.95 -37.08
C LEU A 82 51.52 -24.83 -38.12
N LEU A 83 51.39 -23.60 -37.64
CA LEU A 83 51.42 -22.40 -38.46
C LEU A 83 52.68 -21.61 -38.13
N TRP A 84 53.48 -21.30 -39.15
CA TRP A 84 54.75 -20.60 -39.02
C TRP A 84 54.73 -19.30 -39.83
N GLU A 85 55.08 -18.19 -39.18
CA GLU A 85 55.28 -16.88 -39.80
C GLU A 85 56.77 -16.67 -40.09
N VAL A 86 57.10 -16.48 -41.37
CA VAL A 86 58.49 -16.54 -41.86
C VAL A 86 59.34 -15.33 -41.46
N GLU A 87 58.74 -14.14 -41.32
CA GLU A 87 59.47 -12.91 -41.02
C GLU A 87 59.82 -12.76 -39.53
N THR A 88 58.89 -13.16 -38.66
CA THR A 88 59.01 -13.02 -37.19
C THR A 88 59.55 -14.27 -36.51
N ASP A 89 59.66 -15.39 -37.25
CA ASP A 89 59.99 -16.73 -36.77
C ASP A 89 59.02 -17.25 -35.67
N ASN A 90 57.77 -16.76 -35.69
CA ASN A 90 56.73 -17.17 -34.75
C ASN A 90 56.06 -18.46 -35.22
N VAL A 91 55.83 -19.39 -34.28
CA VAL A 91 55.17 -20.67 -34.55
C VAL A 91 54.02 -20.87 -33.57
N LYS A 92 52.83 -21.19 -34.08
CA LYS A 92 51.67 -21.57 -33.26
C LYS A 92 51.15 -22.96 -33.61
N ILE A 93 50.63 -23.65 -32.59
CA ILE A 93 50.15 -25.03 -32.69
C ILE A 93 48.63 -25.07 -32.62
N PHE A 94 47.97 -25.56 -33.67
CA PHE A 94 46.53 -25.75 -33.72
C PHE A 94 46.17 -27.24 -33.56
N ILE A 95 45.43 -27.54 -32.49
CA ILE A 95 44.95 -28.90 -32.18
C ILE A 95 43.41 -28.87 -32.14
N PRO A 96 42.72 -29.63 -33.02
CA PRO A 96 41.25 -29.67 -33.07
C PRO A 96 40.60 -30.03 -31.73
N SER A 97 41.18 -31.01 -31.04
CA SER A 97 40.65 -31.58 -29.79
C SER A 97 40.85 -30.69 -28.57
N ALA A 98 41.72 -29.67 -28.64
CA ALA A 98 41.96 -28.76 -27.52
C ALA A 98 40.92 -27.63 -27.43
N LEU A 99 40.21 -27.33 -28.52
CA LEU A 99 39.12 -26.35 -28.53
C LEU A 99 37.89 -26.79 -27.72
N SER A 100 37.83 -28.04 -27.24
CA SER A 100 36.76 -28.50 -26.35
C SER A 100 36.98 -28.14 -24.87
N LEU A 101 38.11 -27.53 -24.50
CA LEU A 101 38.50 -27.32 -23.10
C LEU A 101 39.22 -25.98 -22.87
N SER A 102 38.58 -24.84 -23.12
CA SER A 102 38.76 -23.63 -22.28
C SER A 102 37.83 -22.48 -22.68
N VAL A 103 36.66 -22.36 -22.05
CA VAL A 103 36.10 -21.08 -21.56
C VAL A 103 35.26 -21.38 -20.32
N GLN A 104 35.90 -21.45 -19.15
CA GLN A 104 35.26 -21.06 -17.90
C GLN A 104 35.66 -19.59 -17.67
N PRO A 105 34.72 -18.67 -17.36
CA PRO A 105 35.09 -17.32 -16.97
C PRO A 105 35.85 -17.42 -15.64
N SER A 106 37.12 -17.04 -15.64
CA SER A 106 37.95 -17.03 -14.45
C SER A 106 37.49 -15.95 -13.47
N SER A 107 36.62 -16.33 -12.54
CA SER A 107 36.61 -15.81 -11.17
C SER A 107 37.49 -16.73 -10.30
N SER A 108 38.24 -16.11 -9.39
CA SER A 108 39.32 -16.70 -8.61
C SER A 108 38.89 -17.78 -7.62
N THR A 109 39.59 -18.93 -7.58
CA THR A 109 40.23 -19.46 -6.36
C THR A 109 41.11 -20.69 -6.64
N SER A 110 42.20 -20.76 -5.88
CA SER A 110 43.26 -21.76 -5.85
C SER A 110 42.82 -23.21 -5.58
N SER A 111 43.42 -24.17 -6.26
CA SER A 111 44.09 -25.33 -5.61
C SER A 111 44.94 -26.11 -6.61
N SER A 112 46.13 -26.46 -6.14
CA SER A 112 47.20 -27.18 -6.81
C SER A 112 46.92 -28.67 -6.95
N THR A 113 47.21 -29.25 -8.11
CA THR A 113 47.94 -30.53 -8.17
C THR A 113 48.69 -30.67 -9.49
N SER A 114 49.95 -31.08 -9.38
CA SER A 114 51.00 -31.13 -10.37
C SER A 114 51.12 -32.49 -11.04
N THR A 115 51.10 -32.54 -12.38
CA THR A 115 51.78 -33.51 -13.28
C THR A 115 51.39 -33.10 -14.71
N SER A 116 52.20 -32.93 -15.74
CA SER A 116 53.63 -33.11 -15.97
C SER A 116 53.99 -32.26 -17.21
N LYS A 117 55.09 -31.51 -17.11
CA LYS A 117 55.90 -30.87 -18.17
C LYS A 117 55.44 -31.02 -19.63
N ILE A 118 54.80 -29.97 -20.16
CA ILE A 118 55.05 -29.43 -21.51
C ILE A 118 55.12 -27.91 -21.35
N SER A 119 56.25 -27.29 -21.69
CA SER A 119 56.38 -25.83 -21.79
C SER A 119 55.44 -25.30 -22.88
N PRO A 120 54.65 -24.24 -22.66
CA PRO A 120 53.62 -23.84 -23.60
C PRO A 120 54.23 -23.10 -24.80
N LEU A 121 54.47 -23.83 -25.90
CA LEU A 121 54.25 -23.23 -27.22
C LEU A 121 52.77 -22.84 -27.27
N SER A 122 52.45 -21.59 -27.62
CA SER A 122 51.07 -21.11 -27.57
C SER A 122 50.17 -21.98 -28.45
N LEU A 123 49.32 -22.78 -27.81
CA LEU A 123 48.21 -23.41 -28.48
C LEU A 123 47.38 -22.29 -29.12
N VAL A 124 47.02 -22.44 -30.39
CA VAL A 124 46.17 -21.51 -31.12
C VAL A 124 44.82 -21.44 -30.39
N ALA A 125 44.68 -20.40 -29.57
CA ALA A 125 43.41 -19.93 -29.09
C ALA A 125 42.79 -19.04 -30.17
N LEU A 126 41.46 -19.10 -30.29
CA LEU A 126 40.68 -18.04 -30.95
C LEU A 126 41.20 -16.66 -30.49
N PRO A 127 41.12 -15.62 -31.33
CA PRO A 127 41.52 -14.26 -30.95
C PRO A 127 40.97 -13.88 -29.57
N PRO A 128 41.78 -13.32 -28.65
CA PRO A 128 41.41 -13.11 -27.25
C PRO A 128 40.26 -12.10 -27.02
N GLU A 129 39.88 -11.31 -28.04
CA GLU A 129 38.88 -10.24 -27.96
C GLU A 129 37.71 -10.41 -28.97
N LEU A 130 37.11 -11.61 -29.05
CA LEU A 130 35.93 -11.81 -29.91
C LEU A 130 34.62 -11.34 -29.23
N PRO A 131 33.70 -10.70 -29.97
CA PRO A 131 32.34 -10.43 -29.49
C PRO A 131 31.62 -11.72 -29.06
N GLU A 132 30.77 -11.65 -28.02
CA GLU A 132 30.10 -12.82 -27.43
C GLU A 132 29.28 -13.63 -28.44
N SER A 133 28.62 -12.96 -29.39
CA SER A 133 27.87 -13.62 -30.47
C SER A 133 28.75 -14.41 -31.44
N VAL A 134 29.97 -13.90 -31.73
CA VAL A 134 30.94 -14.56 -32.59
C VAL A 134 31.60 -15.72 -31.85
N ALA A 135 31.91 -15.55 -30.56
CA ALA A 135 32.44 -16.62 -29.71
C ALA A 135 31.48 -17.83 -29.64
N GLN A 136 30.17 -17.59 -29.48
CA GLN A 136 29.16 -18.65 -29.48
C GLN A 136 29.05 -19.39 -30.83
N GLU A 137 29.15 -18.67 -31.95
CA GLU A 137 29.12 -19.30 -33.27
C GLU A 137 30.42 -20.08 -33.56
N GLN A 138 31.58 -19.55 -33.16
CA GLN A 138 32.85 -20.28 -33.22
C GLN A 138 32.79 -21.57 -32.40
N GLU A 139 32.19 -21.54 -31.20
CA GLU A 139 31.99 -22.75 -30.40
C GLU A 139 31.11 -23.78 -31.12
N ARG A 140 30.01 -23.33 -31.75
CA ARG A 140 29.14 -24.19 -32.55
C ARG A 140 29.90 -24.84 -33.72
N LEU A 141 30.71 -24.08 -34.45
CA LEU A 141 31.52 -24.57 -35.57
C LEU A 141 32.60 -25.55 -35.09
N CYS A 142 33.25 -25.27 -33.96
CA CYS A 142 34.19 -26.19 -33.32
C CYS A 142 33.51 -27.53 -32.94
N ARG A 143 32.30 -27.48 -32.37
CA ARG A 143 31.51 -28.70 -32.09
C ARG A 143 31.17 -29.48 -33.37
N ALA A 144 30.92 -28.77 -34.48
CA ALA A 144 30.64 -29.40 -35.77
C ALA A 144 31.86 -30.15 -36.33
N ILE A 145 33.08 -29.65 -36.10
CA ILE A 145 34.34 -30.36 -36.45
C ILE A 145 34.49 -31.64 -35.63
N GLY A 146 34.17 -31.58 -34.34
CA GLY A 146 34.16 -32.75 -33.45
C GLY A 146 35.56 -33.36 -33.27
N LYS A 147 35.65 -34.69 -33.07
CA LYS A 147 36.91 -35.43 -32.90
C LYS A 147 37.57 -35.86 -34.22
N ARG A 148 37.35 -35.14 -35.32
CA ARG A 148 37.92 -35.46 -36.64
C ARG A 148 39.39 -35.01 -36.72
N THR A 149 40.22 -35.70 -37.51
CA THR A 149 41.64 -35.39 -37.69
C THR A 149 41.87 -34.72 -39.06
N PHE A 150 42.79 -33.75 -39.14
CA PHE A 150 43.08 -33.02 -40.37
C PHE A 150 43.93 -33.86 -41.33
N CYS A 151 43.41 -34.15 -42.51
CA CYS A 151 44.04 -35.01 -43.51
C CYS A 151 44.90 -34.23 -44.49
N ASP A 152 44.46 -33.04 -44.89
CA ASP A 152 45.12 -32.23 -45.91
C ASP A 152 44.77 -30.75 -45.72
N GLY A 153 45.57 -29.83 -46.28
CA GLY A 153 45.36 -28.39 -46.17
C GLY A 153 45.88 -27.63 -47.37
N HIS A 154 45.04 -26.74 -47.92
CA HIS A 154 45.36 -25.93 -49.10
C HIS A 154 45.18 -24.43 -48.87
N TRP A 155 46.21 -23.64 -49.14
CA TRP A 155 46.09 -22.17 -49.18
C TRP A 155 45.40 -21.69 -50.45
N ASP A 156 44.68 -20.57 -50.36
CA ASP A 156 44.09 -19.93 -51.53
C ASP A 156 45.15 -19.27 -52.44
N SER A 157 44.90 -19.32 -53.74
CA SER A 157 45.80 -18.77 -54.75
C SER A 157 45.88 -17.24 -54.74
N GLU A 158 44.82 -16.55 -54.32
CA GLU A 158 44.67 -15.08 -54.40
C GLU A 158 44.68 -14.40 -53.03
N ASP A 159 44.06 -14.99 -52.00
CA ASP A 159 44.03 -14.47 -50.63
C ASP A 159 45.00 -15.25 -49.72
N SER A 160 46.08 -14.59 -49.31
CA SER A 160 47.11 -15.17 -48.44
C SER A 160 46.64 -15.51 -47.02
N ARG A 161 45.42 -15.14 -46.63
CA ARG A 161 44.83 -15.39 -45.31
C ARG A 161 43.94 -16.63 -45.27
N LEU A 162 43.50 -17.14 -46.43
CA LEU A 162 42.50 -18.22 -46.50
C LEU A 162 43.19 -19.58 -46.60
N LEU A 163 42.88 -20.46 -45.65
CA LEU A 163 43.35 -21.85 -45.57
C LEU A 163 42.14 -22.79 -45.49
N VAL A 164 42.08 -23.78 -46.38
CA VAL A 164 41.03 -24.80 -46.35
C VAL A 164 41.63 -26.13 -45.92
N LEU A 165 41.09 -26.70 -44.85
CA LEU A 165 41.52 -27.98 -44.30
C LEU A 165 40.48 -29.05 -44.61
N THR A 166 40.92 -30.26 -44.91
CA THR A 166 40.03 -31.43 -44.94
C THR A 166 40.18 -32.20 -43.64
N ALA A 167 39.07 -32.55 -42.99
CA ALA A 167 39.08 -33.34 -41.77
C ALA A 167 38.22 -34.58 -41.92
N SER A 168 38.74 -35.75 -41.53
CA SER A 168 38.01 -37.01 -41.58
C SER A 168 37.92 -37.66 -40.21
N ALA A 169 36.84 -38.41 -39.96
CA ALA A 169 36.73 -39.21 -38.75
C ALA A 169 37.67 -40.42 -38.82
N SER A 170 38.50 -40.63 -37.80
CA SER A 170 39.35 -41.81 -37.67
C SER A 170 38.47 -43.08 -37.67
N THR A 171 38.74 -44.00 -38.59
CA THR A 171 38.03 -45.28 -38.66
C THR A 171 38.60 -46.26 -37.65
N ASP A 172 38.19 -46.16 -36.39
CA ASP A 172 38.25 -47.31 -35.48
C ASP A 172 37.18 -48.32 -35.89
N VAL A 173 37.60 -49.34 -36.64
CA VAL A 173 36.75 -50.45 -37.07
C VAL A 173 36.54 -51.42 -35.90
N SER A 174 35.88 -50.98 -34.82
CA SER A 174 35.28 -51.91 -33.83
C SER A 174 34.37 -51.24 -32.79
N SER A 175 33.41 -50.40 -33.17
CA SER A 175 32.09 -50.33 -32.49
C SER A 175 31.18 -49.34 -33.19
N MET A 176 30.05 -49.80 -33.73
CA MET A 176 28.73 -49.16 -33.68
C MET A 176 27.80 -49.87 -34.69
N LYS A 177 27.23 -51.01 -34.27
CA LYS A 177 25.88 -51.38 -34.71
C LYS A 177 24.94 -50.81 -33.66
N HIS A 178 24.41 -49.61 -33.87
CA HIS A 178 23.05 -49.22 -33.45
C HIS A 178 22.73 -47.77 -33.87
N LYS A 179 21.54 -47.61 -34.47
CA LYS A 179 20.82 -46.36 -34.76
C LYS A 179 21.57 -45.31 -35.60
N ARG A 180 21.60 -45.53 -36.92
CA ARG A 180 21.55 -44.42 -37.88
C ARG A 180 20.10 -43.98 -38.05
N ARG A 181 19.70 -42.93 -37.32
CA ARG A 181 18.67 -42.01 -37.82
C ARG A 181 19.32 -41.22 -38.96
N SER A 182 18.56 -40.99 -40.01
CA SER A 182 18.96 -40.36 -41.26
C SER A 182 19.39 -38.90 -41.08
N THR A 183 20.63 -38.68 -40.68
CA THR A 183 21.35 -37.43 -40.96
C THR A 183 22.52 -37.80 -41.88
N GLY A 184 22.56 -37.19 -43.06
CA GLY A 184 23.58 -37.42 -44.08
C GLY A 184 24.93 -36.82 -43.69
N GLU A 185 25.45 -37.16 -42.51
CA GLU A 185 26.77 -36.71 -42.08
C GLU A 185 27.84 -37.52 -42.81
N THR A 186 28.51 -36.86 -43.74
CA THR A 186 29.63 -37.43 -44.48
C THR A 186 30.83 -37.56 -43.53
N ASN A 187 31.62 -38.64 -43.71
CA ASN A 187 32.74 -38.95 -42.81
C ASN A 187 33.88 -37.91 -42.88
N THR A 188 33.89 -37.15 -43.97
CA THR A 188 34.89 -36.11 -44.27
C THR A 188 34.19 -34.76 -44.39
N ILE A 189 34.74 -33.75 -43.73
CA ILE A 189 34.29 -32.37 -43.77
C ILE A 189 35.41 -31.49 -44.34
N ILE A 190 35.03 -30.36 -44.90
CA ILE A 190 35.89 -29.27 -45.31
C ILE A 190 35.75 -28.17 -44.26
N VAL A 191 36.87 -27.72 -43.70
CA VAL A 191 36.93 -26.63 -42.72
C VAL A 191 37.59 -25.44 -43.38
N VAL A 192 36.84 -24.35 -43.52
CA VAL A 192 37.33 -23.11 -44.12
C VAL A 192 37.82 -22.20 -43.00
N VAL A 193 39.09 -21.83 -43.04
CA VAL A 193 39.78 -21.11 -41.97
C VAL A 193 40.41 -19.83 -42.50
N PHE A 194 40.27 -18.74 -41.75
CA PHE A 194 41.09 -17.55 -41.93
C PHE A 194 42.22 -17.51 -40.91
N VAL A 195 43.43 -17.25 -41.40
CA VAL A 195 44.65 -17.06 -40.59
C VAL A 195 44.96 -15.57 -40.57
N ALA A 196 44.89 -14.98 -39.39
CA ALA A 196 45.25 -13.58 -39.15
C ALA A 196 46.78 -13.41 -39.12
N PRO A 197 47.30 -12.18 -39.29
CA PRO A 197 48.75 -11.91 -39.30
C PRO A 197 49.47 -12.31 -38.00
N ASP A 198 48.77 -12.35 -36.88
CA ASP A 198 49.27 -12.80 -35.58
C ASP A 198 49.20 -14.33 -35.39
N LEU A 199 48.98 -15.08 -36.47
CA LEU A 199 48.78 -16.54 -36.50
C LEU A 199 47.52 -17.04 -35.77
N ASN A 200 46.57 -16.15 -35.42
CA ASN A 200 45.29 -16.58 -34.88
C ASN A 200 44.36 -17.12 -35.99
N VAL A 201 43.58 -18.14 -35.65
CA VAL A 201 42.75 -18.90 -36.58
C VAL A 201 41.28 -18.68 -36.25
N VAL A 202 40.48 -18.33 -37.26
CA VAL A 202 39.02 -18.22 -37.14
C VAL A 202 38.34 -19.13 -38.17
N ILE A 203 37.36 -19.91 -37.72
CA ILE A 203 36.62 -20.82 -38.58
C ILE A 203 35.50 -20.04 -39.25
N SER A 204 35.53 -19.97 -40.58
CA SER A 204 34.48 -19.31 -41.37
C SER A 204 33.29 -20.23 -41.60
N ASP A 205 33.55 -21.48 -42.01
CA ASP A 205 32.49 -22.45 -42.30
C ASP A 205 32.98 -23.90 -42.15
N VAL A 206 32.03 -24.82 -41.95
CA VAL A 206 32.25 -26.26 -41.88
C VAL A 206 31.28 -26.94 -42.85
N ILE A 207 31.81 -27.44 -43.95
CA ILE A 207 31.03 -27.95 -45.08
C ILE A 207 31.18 -29.48 -45.15
N PRO A 208 30.09 -30.28 -45.15
CA PRO A 208 30.19 -31.71 -45.38
C PRO A 208 30.67 -31.98 -46.81
N LEU A 209 31.72 -32.82 -46.98
CA LEU A 209 32.19 -33.18 -48.32
C LEU A 209 31.17 -34.11 -48.98
N ASP A 210 30.64 -33.69 -50.13
CA ASP A 210 29.69 -34.47 -50.92
C ASP A 210 30.25 -35.88 -51.24
N PRO A 211 29.42 -36.95 -51.13
CA PRO A 211 29.89 -38.34 -51.26
C PRO A 211 30.51 -38.67 -52.63
N GLY A 212 30.15 -37.91 -53.68
CA GLY A 212 30.69 -38.02 -55.04
C GLY A 212 32.08 -37.40 -55.25
N HIS A 213 32.65 -36.73 -54.25
CA HIS A 213 34.01 -36.16 -54.31
C HIS A 213 35.00 -37.00 -53.50
N SER A 214 36.25 -37.08 -53.96
CA SER A 214 37.34 -37.86 -53.33
C SER A 214 38.20 -37.04 -52.37
N GLY A 215 38.40 -35.77 -52.66
CA GLY A 215 39.22 -34.87 -51.85
C GLY A 215 39.30 -33.47 -52.45
N VAL A 216 39.79 -32.52 -51.66
CA VAL A 216 40.10 -31.16 -52.12
C VAL A 216 41.46 -31.20 -52.81
N VAL A 217 41.63 -30.41 -53.86
CA VAL A 217 42.87 -30.32 -54.67
C VAL A 217 43.51 -28.93 -54.54
N GLY A 218 42.69 -27.93 -54.22
CA GLY A 218 43.14 -26.55 -54.08
C GLY A 218 41.96 -25.61 -53.91
N VAL A 219 42.28 -24.36 -53.61
CA VAL A 219 41.31 -23.29 -53.36
C VAL A 219 41.65 -22.12 -54.26
N SER A 220 40.62 -21.58 -54.92
CA SER A 220 40.74 -20.36 -55.71
C SER A 220 39.41 -19.64 -55.66
N ILE A 221 39.31 -18.60 -54.83
CA ILE A 221 38.10 -17.80 -54.63
C ILE A 221 37.46 -17.48 -56.00
N PRO A 222 36.17 -17.80 -56.21
CA PRO A 222 35.16 -18.22 -55.23
C PRO A 222 34.99 -19.74 -55.01
N TYR A 223 35.84 -20.58 -55.60
CA TYR A 223 35.64 -22.03 -55.68
C TYR A 223 36.59 -22.84 -54.78
N ILE A 224 36.04 -23.92 -54.20
CA ILE A 224 36.84 -25.00 -53.64
C ILE A 224 36.96 -26.08 -54.72
N CYS A 225 38.17 -26.39 -55.18
CA CYS A 225 38.37 -27.36 -56.25
C CYS A 225 38.45 -28.78 -55.66
N CYS A 226 37.46 -29.62 -55.95
CA CYS A 226 37.38 -31.00 -55.46
C CYS A 226 37.55 -32.01 -56.59
N THR A 227 38.27 -33.11 -56.37
CA THR A 227 38.27 -34.23 -57.33
C THR A 227 36.95 -34.97 -57.25
N LYS A 228 36.35 -35.29 -58.40
CA LYS A 228 35.21 -36.22 -58.46
C LYS A 228 35.74 -37.66 -58.37
N LYS A 229 35.09 -38.49 -57.57
CA LYS A 229 35.34 -39.94 -57.59
C LYS A 229 34.96 -40.49 -58.95
N ILE A 230 35.88 -41.18 -59.61
CA ILE A 230 35.56 -41.94 -60.83
C ILE A 230 34.62 -43.07 -60.40
N PRO A 231 33.40 -43.16 -60.93
CA PRO A 231 32.48 -44.22 -60.57
C PRO A 231 33.06 -45.56 -61.05
N THR A 232 33.32 -46.49 -60.12
CA THR A 232 33.78 -47.87 -60.42
C THR A 232 32.65 -48.77 -60.96
N ALA A 233 31.80 -48.22 -61.83
CA ALA A 233 30.77 -48.92 -62.60
C ALA A 233 30.48 -48.05 -63.83
N ALA A 234 30.61 -48.46 -65.09
CA ALA A 234 30.52 -49.79 -65.69
C ALA A 234 31.23 -49.81 -67.09
N PRO A 235 30.78 -50.61 -68.08
CA PRO A 235 31.34 -51.88 -68.54
C PRO A 235 32.23 -51.78 -69.80
N THR A 236 32.87 -52.91 -70.11
CA THR A 236 33.57 -53.29 -71.35
C THR A 236 33.17 -52.55 -72.64
N SER A 237 34.10 -51.79 -73.23
CA SER A 237 34.42 -51.86 -74.67
C SER A 237 35.79 -51.24 -74.95
N VAL A 238 36.51 -51.86 -75.89
CA VAL A 238 37.94 -51.75 -76.15
C VAL A 238 38.28 -50.51 -76.99
N THR A 239 39.20 -49.61 -76.55
CA THR A 239 40.32 -49.07 -77.37
C THR A 239 41.24 -48.10 -76.59
N SER A 240 42.54 -48.39 -76.60
CA SER A 240 43.72 -47.55 -76.23
C SER A 240 43.88 -47.07 -74.77
N PRO A 241 45.08 -47.19 -74.17
CA PRO A 241 45.36 -46.71 -72.83
C PRO A 241 45.71 -45.21 -72.87
N GLN A 242 44.72 -44.33 -73.02
CA GLN A 242 44.88 -42.94 -72.60
C GLN A 242 44.50 -42.86 -71.13
N ARG A 243 45.44 -42.47 -70.26
CA ARG A 243 45.17 -42.18 -68.84
C ARG A 243 44.01 -41.19 -68.75
N GLU A 244 42.81 -41.63 -68.35
CA GLU A 244 41.69 -40.74 -68.09
C GLU A 244 42.06 -39.81 -66.92
N LEU A 245 42.12 -38.51 -67.21
CA LEU A 245 42.44 -37.46 -66.24
C LEU A 245 41.28 -37.29 -65.25
N ALA A 246 41.57 -37.26 -63.95
CA ALA A 246 40.56 -37.03 -62.91
C ALA A 246 39.81 -35.69 -63.15
N THR A 247 38.47 -35.73 -63.20
CA THR A 247 37.65 -34.53 -63.41
C THR A 247 37.50 -33.73 -62.11
N VAL A 248 37.74 -32.42 -62.16
CA VAL A 248 37.65 -31.51 -61.00
C VAL A 248 36.29 -30.81 -60.97
N ALA A 249 35.59 -30.87 -59.82
CA ALA A 249 34.43 -30.07 -59.50
C ALA A 249 34.83 -28.75 -58.84
N ARG A 250 34.04 -27.70 -59.05
CA ARG A 250 34.27 -26.36 -58.49
C ARG A 250 33.02 -25.85 -57.76
N PRO A 251 32.66 -26.40 -56.59
CA PRO A 251 31.62 -25.81 -55.74
C PRO A 251 32.00 -24.38 -55.29
N SER A 252 31.04 -23.46 -55.39
CA SER A 252 31.15 -22.11 -54.81
C SER A 252 31.06 -22.18 -53.29
N MET A 253 31.87 -21.38 -52.59
CA MET A 253 31.73 -21.19 -51.14
C MET A 253 30.41 -20.47 -50.80
N LYS A 254 29.87 -20.72 -49.60
CA LYS A 254 28.58 -20.19 -49.12
C LYS A 254 28.43 -18.67 -49.28
N ASP A 255 29.49 -17.93 -48.96
CA ASP A 255 29.50 -16.47 -49.02
C ASP A 255 29.60 -15.92 -50.46
N TYR A 256 29.92 -16.78 -51.42
CA TYR A 256 30.18 -16.42 -52.83
C TYR A 256 29.13 -16.95 -53.80
N VAL A 257 28.06 -17.57 -53.30
CA VAL A 257 26.95 -18.05 -54.13
C VAL A 257 26.29 -16.87 -54.84
N GLY A 258 26.33 -16.87 -56.18
CA GLY A 258 25.85 -15.76 -57.02
C GLY A 258 26.92 -14.72 -57.38
N LEU A 259 28.17 -14.92 -56.97
CA LEU A 259 29.33 -14.08 -57.34
C LEU A 259 30.32 -14.79 -58.29
N GLU A 260 29.95 -15.95 -58.83
CA GLU A 260 30.80 -16.83 -59.65
C GLU A 260 31.44 -16.16 -60.87
N THR A 261 30.78 -15.15 -61.43
CA THR A 261 31.18 -14.42 -62.64
C THR A 261 31.57 -12.96 -62.35
N SER A 262 31.77 -12.60 -61.08
CA SER A 262 32.01 -11.22 -60.67
C SER A 262 33.47 -10.80 -60.88
N GLU A 263 33.73 -9.48 -60.91
CA GLU A 263 35.07 -8.94 -61.03
C GLU A 263 35.96 -9.36 -59.84
N THR A 264 37.25 -9.53 -60.09
CA THR A 264 38.25 -9.88 -59.07
C THR A 264 38.29 -8.89 -57.90
N THR A 265 37.93 -7.62 -58.15
CA THR A 265 37.73 -6.57 -57.14
C THR A 265 36.57 -6.86 -56.20
N THR A 266 35.45 -7.36 -56.72
CA THR A 266 34.24 -7.72 -55.95
C THR A 266 34.47 -8.99 -55.14
N LEU A 267 35.20 -9.95 -55.71
CA LEU A 267 35.60 -11.18 -55.01
C LEU A 267 36.57 -10.89 -53.85
N LYS A 268 37.53 -9.97 -54.04
CA LYS A 268 38.43 -9.50 -52.97
C LYS A 268 37.67 -8.74 -51.89
N ALA A 269 36.76 -7.86 -52.26
CA ALA A 269 35.89 -7.16 -51.32
C ALA A 269 35.01 -8.12 -50.50
N MET A 270 34.52 -9.20 -51.11
CA MET A 270 33.78 -10.25 -50.40
C MET A 270 34.70 -11.07 -49.48
N ALA A 271 35.94 -11.34 -49.89
CA ALA A 271 36.93 -12.02 -49.05
C ALA A 271 37.29 -11.18 -47.81
N ASP A 272 37.52 -9.89 -47.99
CA ASP A 272 37.73 -8.94 -46.90
C ASP A 272 36.51 -8.89 -45.97
N PHE A 273 35.31 -8.88 -46.53
CA PHE A 273 34.09 -8.94 -45.74
C PHE A 273 33.98 -10.22 -44.90
N SER A 274 34.13 -11.40 -45.51
CA SER A 274 34.04 -12.69 -44.82
C SER A 274 35.10 -12.78 -43.72
N PHE A 275 36.31 -12.28 -43.96
CA PHE A 275 37.39 -12.21 -42.98
C PHE A 275 37.01 -11.33 -41.78
N HIS A 276 36.61 -10.07 -42.03
CA HIS A 276 36.26 -9.13 -40.96
C HIS A 276 34.96 -9.54 -40.24
N SER A 277 34.01 -10.17 -40.93
CA SER A 277 32.78 -10.72 -40.34
C SER A 277 33.09 -11.90 -39.41
N ALA A 278 34.01 -12.79 -39.81
CA ALA A 278 34.46 -13.89 -38.97
C ALA A 278 35.19 -13.39 -37.70
N LEU A 279 35.94 -12.29 -37.80
CA LEU A 279 36.58 -11.62 -36.66
C LEU A 279 35.62 -10.78 -35.80
N GLY A 280 34.37 -10.59 -36.23
CA GLY A 280 33.40 -9.72 -35.55
C GLY A 280 33.64 -8.21 -35.74
N ASN A 281 34.59 -7.81 -36.59
CA ASN A 281 34.87 -6.41 -36.90
C ASN A 281 33.94 -5.91 -38.04
N MET A 282 32.68 -5.68 -37.71
CA MET A 282 31.65 -5.34 -38.70
C MET A 282 31.91 -4.02 -39.43
N ASP A 283 32.52 -3.03 -38.78
CA ASP A 283 32.78 -1.72 -39.39
C ASP A 283 33.74 -1.79 -40.58
N GLU A 284 34.76 -2.64 -40.48
CA GLU A 284 35.70 -2.92 -41.57
C GLU A 284 35.06 -3.81 -42.63
N ALA A 285 34.27 -4.79 -42.20
CA ALA A 285 33.48 -5.64 -43.08
C ALA A 285 32.55 -4.79 -43.99
N PHE A 286 31.88 -3.79 -43.44
CA PHE A 286 31.03 -2.87 -44.20
C PHE A 286 31.79 -1.95 -45.15
N ARG A 287 32.97 -1.47 -44.76
CA ARG A 287 33.83 -0.67 -45.64
C ARG A 287 34.22 -1.47 -46.88
N ALA A 288 34.47 -2.77 -46.75
CA ALA A 288 34.77 -3.66 -47.86
C ALA A 288 33.57 -3.81 -48.83
N ILE A 289 32.34 -3.91 -48.33
CA ILE A 289 31.15 -4.17 -49.19
C ILE A 289 30.56 -2.92 -49.84
N LYS A 290 30.86 -1.69 -49.39
CA LYS A 290 30.17 -0.45 -49.87
C LYS A 290 30.13 -0.30 -51.41
N LEU A 291 31.01 -0.99 -52.13
CA LEU A 291 31.11 -0.98 -53.59
C LEU A 291 30.31 -2.09 -54.32
N ILE A 292 29.76 -3.07 -53.60
CA ILE A 292 29.04 -4.22 -54.17
C ILE A 292 27.57 -3.87 -54.47
N LYS A 293 27.11 -4.18 -55.70
CA LYS A 293 25.75 -3.84 -56.19
C LYS A 293 24.82 -5.04 -56.38
N SER A 294 25.24 -6.26 -56.04
CA SER A 294 24.47 -7.48 -56.31
C SER A 294 23.34 -7.71 -55.28
N GLU A 295 22.09 -7.82 -55.74
CA GLU A 295 20.90 -8.04 -54.90
C GLU A 295 20.96 -9.36 -54.10
N LYS A 296 21.43 -10.45 -54.73
CA LYS A 296 21.54 -11.78 -54.09
C LYS A 296 22.53 -11.80 -52.92
N VAL A 297 23.56 -10.97 -53.00
CA VAL A 297 24.53 -10.79 -51.90
C VAL A 297 23.84 -10.12 -50.73
N TRP A 298 23.05 -9.07 -50.99
CA TRP A 298 22.30 -8.38 -49.94
C TRP A 298 21.21 -9.28 -49.32
N GLU A 299 20.58 -10.17 -50.08
CA GLU A 299 19.64 -11.17 -49.54
C GLU A 299 20.35 -12.17 -48.61
N SER A 300 21.49 -12.70 -49.04
CA SER A 300 22.28 -13.64 -48.23
C SER A 300 22.82 -12.96 -46.98
N MET A 301 23.21 -11.69 -47.09
CA MET A 301 23.60 -10.86 -45.95
C MET A 301 22.44 -10.59 -45.00
N ALA A 302 21.24 -10.27 -45.50
CA ALA A 302 20.05 -10.06 -44.67
C ALA A 302 19.69 -11.33 -43.88
N ARG A 303 19.77 -12.51 -44.51
CA ARG A 303 19.59 -13.80 -43.82
C ARG A 303 20.69 -14.07 -42.78
N MET A 304 21.93 -13.66 -43.05
CA MET A 304 23.01 -13.72 -42.07
C MET A 304 22.75 -12.79 -40.88
N CYS A 305 22.23 -11.60 -41.10
CA CYS A 305 21.87 -10.65 -40.05
C CYS A 305 20.81 -11.19 -39.09
N VAL A 306 19.85 -11.98 -39.59
CA VAL A 306 18.88 -12.69 -38.74
C VAL A 306 19.57 -13.71 -37.84
N ARG A 307 20.58 -14.43 -38.34
CA ARG A 307 21.32 -15.43 -37.56
C ARG A 307 22.26 -14.79 -36.54
N THR A 308 22.97 -13.73 -36.92
CA THR A 308 23.90 -12.99 -36.06
C THR A 308 23.19 -11.97 -35.15
N GLN A 309 21.86 -11.85 -35.26
CA GLN A 309 20.98 -10.99 -34.46
C GLN A 309 21.25 -9.48 -34.63
N GLN A 310 21.74 -9.05 -35.80
CA GLN A 310 22.10 -7.67 -36.09
C GLN A 310 21.02 -6.96 -36.92
N LEU A 311 20.02 -6.37 -36.24
CA LEU A 311 18.88 -5.74 -36.90
C LEU A 311 19.23 -4.44 -37.65
N ASP A 312 20.19 -3.65 -37.15
CA ASP A 312 20.56 -2.36 -37.72
C ASP A 312 21.16 -2.50 -39.12
N VAL A 313 21.95 -3.55 -39.30
CA VAL A 313 22.54 -3.94 -40.59
C VAL A 313 21.46 -4.42 -41.57
N ALA A 314 20.53 -5.22 -41.08
CA ALA A 314 19.49 -5.80 -41.93
C ALA A 314 18.65 -4.73 -42.63
N ALA A 315 18.40 -3.58 -41.98
CA ALA A 315 17.68 -2.47 -42.60
C ALA A 315 18.41 -1.90 -43.84
N VAL A 316 19.74 -1.83 -43.80
CA VAL A 316 20.57 -1.39 -44.93
C VAL A 316 20.55 -2.43 -46.04
N CYS A 317 20.66 -3.71 -45.70
CA CYS A 317 20.57 -4.80 -46.68
C CYS A 317 19.22 -4.78 -47.41
N LEU A 318 18.12 -4.65 -46.68
CA LEU A 318 16.77 -4.58 -47.26
C LEU A 318 16.57 -3.36 -48.18
N GLY A 319 17.20 -2.23 -47.85
CA GLY A 319 17.20 -1.03 -48.71
C GLY A 319 17.89 -1.27 -50.04
N ASN A 320 19.05 -1.93 -50.02
CA ASN A 320 19.81 -2.28 -51.23
C ASN A 320 19.17 -3.43 -52.03
N MET A 321 18.39 -4.31 -51.39
CA MET A 321 17.61 -5.35 -52.05
C MET A 321 16.33 -4.82 -52.73
N GLY A 322 15.89 -3.60 -52.41
CA GLY A 322 14.60 -3.08 -52.87
C GLY A 322 13.37 -3.75 -52.24
N ASN A 323 13.53 -4.52 -51.15
CA ASN A 323 12.40 -5.17 -50.46
C ASN A 323 11.69 -4.17 -49.52
N ALA A 324 10.83 -3.34 -50.12
CA ALA A 324 10.12 -2.27 -49.42
C ALA A 324 9.18 -2.79 -48.32
N MET A 325 8.57 -3.97 -48.51
CA MET A 325 7.68 -4.59 -47.53
C MET A 325 8.42 -4.99 -46.26
N ALA A 326 9.53 -5.73 -46.40
CA ALA A 326 10.35 -6.12 -45.26
C ALA A 326 10.95 -4.89 -44.56
N ALA A 327 11.41 -3.89 -45.32
CA ALA A 327 11.94 -2.64 -44.75
C ALA A 327 10.87 -1.82 -44.01
N LYS A 328 9.61 -1.85 -44.48
CA LYS A 328 8.49 -1.25 -43.76
C LYS A 328 8.19 -2.02 -42.47
N ALA A 329 8.08 -3.34 -42.54
CA ALA A 329 7.79 -4.17 -41.38
C ALA A 329 8.85 -4.04 -40.27
N VAL A 330 10.14 -4.00 -40.63
CA VAL A 330 11.23 -3.74 -39.66
C VAL A 330 11.10 -2.35 -39.02
N ARG A 331 10.72 -1.32 -39.79
CA ARG A 331 10.50 0.03 -39.25
C ARG A 331 9.32 0.08 -38.29
N GLU A 332 8.19 -0.53 -38.63
CA GLU A 332 7.00 -0.60 -37.77
C GLU A 332 7.25 -1.43 -36.50
N SER A 333 8.06 -2.48 -36.63
CA SER A 333 8.46 -3.34 -35.52
C SER A 333 9.30 -2.62 -34.46
N LYS A 334 9.86 -1.42 -34.72
CA LYS A 334 10.58 -0.62 -33.71
C LYS A 334 9.73 -0.30 -32.48
N SER A 335 8.41 -0.31 -32.62
CA SER A 335 7.47 -0.18 -31.50
C SER A 335 7.51 -1.36 -30.51
N ILE A 336 8.04 -2.51 -30.92
CA ILE A 336 8.16 -3.73 -30.11
C ILE A 336 9.49 -3.68 -29.33
N PRO A 337 9.46 -3.74 -27.98
CA PRO A 337 10.68 -3.68 -27.17
C PRO A 337 11.65 -4.84 -27.44
N GLN A 338 11.13 -6.07 -27.56
CA GLN A 338 11.95 -7.27 -27.71
C GLN A 338 12.66 -7.32 -29.07
N PRO A 339 14.01 -7.36 -29.12
CA PRO A 339 14.75 -7.45 -30.38
C PRO A 339 14.53 -8.78 -31.11
N GLU A 340 14.33 -9.89 -30.38
CA GLU A 340 14.06 -11.20 -30.97
C GLU A 340 12.74 -11.22 -31.74
N ALA A 341 11.70 -10.56 -31.23
CA ALA A 341 10.41 -10.46 -31.93
C ALA A 341 10.52 -9.62 -33.21
N ARG A 342 11.33 -8.55 -33.19
CA ARG A 342 11.63 -7.74 -34.37
C ARG A 342 12.41 -8.53 -35.42
N LEU A 343 13.38 -9.33 -34.99
CA LEU A 343 14.11 -10.25 -35.87
C LEU A 343 13.22 -11.37 -36.40
N ALA A 344 12.24 -11.84 -35.63
CA ALA A 344 11.27 -12.83 -36.09
C ALA A 344 10.39 -12.27 -37.22
N ILE A 345 9.93 -11.03 -37.11
CA ILE A 345 9.18 -10.34 -38.19
C ILE A 345 10.02 -10.27 -39.47
N LEU A 346 11.30 -9.88 -39.34
CA LEU A 346 12.23 -9.89 -40.47
C LEU A 346 12.40 -11.30 -41.07
N ALA A 347 12.55 -12.32 -40.21
CA ALA A 347 12.71 -13.71 -40.63
C ALA A 347 11.49 -14.20 -41.42
N VAL A 348 10.27 -13.83 -41.02
CA VAL A 348 9.05 -14.13 -41.80
C VAL A 348 9.12 -13.54 -43.21
N HIS A 349 9.53 -12.27 -43.33
CA HIS A 349 9.66 -11.60 -44.64
C HIS A 349 10.80 -12.14 -45.52
N LEU A 350 11.82 -12.77 -44.92
CA LEU A 350 12.91 -13.47 -45.62
C LEU A 350 12.61 -14.97 -45.83
N ASN A 351 11.38 -15.41 -45.57
CA ASN A 351 10.93 -16.80 -45.68
C ASN A 351 11.73 -17.80 -44.80
N MET A 352 12.25 -17.32 -43.67
CA MET A 352 12.94 -18.12 -42.66
C MET A 352 11.97 -18.51 -41.53
N LEU A 353 10.95 -19.31 -41.86
CA LEU A 353 9.81 -19.60 -40.97
C LEU A 353 10.21 -20.35 -39.69
N ASN A 354 11.16 -21.30 -39.79
CA ASN A 354 11.64 -22.07 -38.63
C ASN A 354 12.40 -21.17 -37.65
N GLU A 355 13.24 -20.28 -38.17
CA GLU A 355 13.93 -19.29 -37.36
C GLU A 355 12.96 -18.27 -36.77
N ALA A 356 11.93 -17.84 -37.51
CA ALA A 356 10.89 -16.95 -37.01
C ALA A 356 10.14 -17.57 -35.82
N GLU A 357 9.69 -18.82 -35.92
CA GLU A 357 9.03 -19.53 -34.82
C GLU A 357 9.93 -19.61 -33.57
N ARG A 358 11.20 -19.98 -33.77
CA ARG A 358 12.18 -20.07 -32.68
C ARG A 358 12.41 -18.72 -32.01
N LEU A 359 12.50 -17.64 -32.80
CA LEU A 359 12.71 -16.29 -32.30
C LEU A 359 11.47 -15.76 -31.55
N TYR A 360 10.26 -16.04 -32.05
CA TYR A 360 9.03 -15.69 -31.33
C TYR A 360 8.92 -16.42 -30.00
N LYS A 361 9.21 -17.74 -29.94
CA LYS A 361 9.27 -18.49 -28.68
C LYS A 361 10.32 -17.94 -27.73
N LYS A 362 11.53 -17.60 -28.23
CA LYS A 362 12.59 -16.98 -27.42
C LYS A 362 12.16 -15.61 -26.86
N SER A 363 11.40 -14.84 -27.63
CA SER A 363 10.95 -13.49 -27.23
C SER A 363 9.86 -13.47 -26.15
N GLY A 364 9.20 -14.60 -25.89
CA GLY A 364 8.04 -14.69 -24.97
C GLY A 364 6.78 -13.97 -25.47
N ARG A 365 6.76 -13.50 -26.73
CA ARG A 365 5.62 -12.81 -27.35
C ARG A 365 4.69 -13.81 -28.04
N HIS A 366 3.89 -14.50 -27.23
CA HIS A 366 2.94 -15.52 -27.68
C HIS A 366 1.79 -14.94 -28.53
N ASP A 367 1.47 -13.66 -28.37
CA ASP A 367 0.50 -12.93 -29.19
C ASP A 367 0.93 -12.82 -30.67
N LEU A 368 2.22 -12.52 -30.90
CA LEU A 368 2.80 -12.46 -32.24
C LEU A 368 3.01 -13.86 -32.82
N LEU A 369 3.37 -14.83 -31.98
CA LEU A 369 3.48 -16.23 -32.37
C LEU A 369 2.11 -16.78 -32.83
N ASN A 370 1.04 -16.44 -32.12
CA ASN A 370 -0.31 -16.83 -32.47
C ASN A 370 -0.72 -16.24 -33.83
N LYS A 371 -0.50 -14.94 -34.03
CA LYS A 371 -0.73 -14.29 -35.33
C LYS A 371 0.08 -14.93 -36.46
N PHE A 372 1.33 -15.32 -36.17
CA PHE A 372 2.17 -16.04 -37.12
C PHE A 372 1.59 -17.41 -37.49
N TYR A 373 1.09 -18.20 -36.53
CA TYR A 373 0.43 -19.47 -36.81
C TYR A 373 -0.86 -19.29 -37.61
N GLN A 374 -1.69 -18.30 -37.27
CA GLN A 374 -2.90 -17.95 -38.04
C GLN A 374 -2.56 -17.58 -39.49
N ALA A 375 -1.56 -16.72 -39.69
CA ALA A 375 -1.11 -16.32 -41.03
C ALA A 375 -0.48 -17.48 -41.83
N SER A 376 0.04 -18.50 -41.13
CA SER A 376 0.61 -19.71 -41.73
C SER A 376 -0.43 -20.81 -41.98
N GLY A 377 -1.71 -20.58 -41.67
CA GLY A 377 -2.79 -21.57 -41.78
C GLY A 377 -2.73 -22.71 -40.74
N GLN A 378 -1.88 -22.58 -39.72
CA GLN A 378 -1.70 -23.60 -38.68
C GLN A 378 -2.66 -23.34 -37.50
N TRP A 379 -3.97 -23.48 -37.76
CA TRP A 379 -5.02 -23.10 -36.82
C TRP A 379 -5.03 -23.91 -35.51
N GLU A 380 -4.76 -25.21 -35.57
CA GLU A 380 -4.69 -26.07 -34.37
C GLU A 380 -3.61 -25.58 -33.40
N LYS A 381 -2.40 -25.31 -33.91
CA LYS A 381 -1.31 -24.76 -33.10
C LYS A 381 -1.60 -23.35 -32.59
N ALA A 382 -2.30 -22.53 -33.39
CA ALA A 382 -2.72 -21.20 -32.96
C ALA A 382 -3.71 -21.27 -31.78
N ILE A 383 -4.61 -22.27 -31.78
CA ILE A 383 -5.56 -22.50 -30.69
C ILE A 383 -4.82 -23.06 -29.46
N GLU A 384 -3.95 -24.06 -29.62
CA GLU A 384 -3.16 -24.60 -28.50
C GLU A 384 -2.33 -23.51 -27.82
N GLU A 385 -1.67 -22.66 -28.59
CA GLU A 385 -0.88 -21.54 -28.06
C GLU A 385 -1.78 -20.48 -27.40
N ALA A 386 -2.98 -20.24 -27.92
CA ALA A 386 -3.97 -19.37 -27.28
C ALA A 386 -4.49 -19.93 -25.94
N GLU A 387 -4.73 -21.24 -25.85
CA GLU A 387 -5.26 -21.88 -24.64
C GLU A 387 -4.22 -21.89 -23.50
N HIS A 388 -2.97 -22.16 -23.86
CA HIS A 388 -1.86 -22.24 -22.91
C HIS A 388 -1.29 -20.88 -22.53
N SER A 389 -0.96 -20.04 -23.52
CA SER A 389 -0.09 -18.88 -23.34
C SER A 389 -0.78 -17.53 -23.66
N ASP A 390 -1.75 -17.51 -24.59
CA ASP A 390 -2.42 -16.29 -25.07
C ASP A 390 -3.95 -16.33 -24.93
N ARG A 391 -4.41 -16.48 -23.69
CA ARG A 391 -5.85 -16.61 -23.36
C ARG A 391 -6.69 -15.40 -23.77
N MET A 392 -6.07 -14.23 -23.85
CA MET A 392 -6.74 -12.98 -24.24
C MET A 392 -7.25 -13.04 -25.68
N HIS A 393 -6.48 -13.64 -26.59
CA HIS A 393 -6.84 -13.74 -28.01
C HIS A 393 -7.51 -15.07 -28.38
N LEU A 394 -7.82 -15.95 -27.41
CA LEU A 394 -8.45 -17.25 -27.68
C LEU A 394 -9.77 -17.11 -28.46
N LYS A 395 -10.67 -16.23 -28.00
CA LYS A 395 -11.95 -15.98 -28.69
C LYS A 395 -11.76 -15.40 -30.08
N THR A 396 -10.81 -14.47 -30.23
CA THR A 396 -10.46 -13.86 -31.53
C THR A 396 -9.87 -14.89 -32.49
N THR A 397 -9.08 -15.83 -31.99
CA THR A 397 -8.48 -16.92 -32.77
C THR A 397 -9.56 -17.89 -33.25
N TYR A 398 -10.48 -18.30 -32.37
CA TYR A 398 -11.64 -19.09 -32.77
C TYR A 398 -12.53 -18.36 -33.78
N PHE A 399 -12.73 -17.05 -33.64
CA PHE A 399 -13.48 -16.25 -34.61
C PHE A 399 -12.80 -16.19 -35.99
N ASN A 400 -11.49 -15.95 -36.03
CA ASN A 400 -10.72 -15.93 -37.27
C ASN A 400 -10.70 -17.30 -37.95
N TYR A 401 -10.57 -18.37 -37.17
CA TYR A 401 -10.66 -19.73 -37.68
C TYR A 401 -12.06 -20.05 -38.20
N ALA A 402 -13.12 -19.61 -37.50
CA ALA A 402 -14.49 -19.76 -37.98
C ALA A 402 -14.71 -19.06 -39.33
N ARG A 403 -14.16 -17.85 -39.52
CA ARG A 403 -14.21 -17.15 -40.81
C ARG A 403 -13.44 -17.87 -41.92
N HIS A 404 -12.34 -18.52 -41.58
CA HIS A 404 -11.58 -19.33 -42.53
C HIS A 404 -12.38 -20.58 -42.92
N ALA A 405 -12.93 -21.30 -41.94
CA ALA A 405 -13.77 -22.46 -42.16
C ALA A 405 -15.05 -22.12 -42.94
N GLU A 406 -15.65 -20.94 -42.71
CA GLU A 406 -16.75 -20.41 -43.52
C GLU A 406 -16.33 -20.20 -44.98
N ALA A 407 -15.14 -19.64 -45.22
CA ALA A 407 -14.60 -19.47 -46.57
C ALA A 407 -14.25 -20.80 -47.28
N GLU A 408 -13.98 -21.85 -46.50
CA GLU A 408 -13.77 -23.22 -46.98
C GLU A 408 -15.06 -24.05 -47.06
N GLU A 409 -16.22 -23.44 -46.80
CA GLU A 409 -17.56 -24.08 -46.80
C GLU A 409 -17.76 -25.18 -45.73
N GLU A 410 -16.92 -25.23 -44.70
CA GLU A 410 -17.04 -26.15 -43.57
C GLU A 410 -18.00 -25.62 -42.49
N THR A 411 -19.30 -25.58 -42.81
CA THR A 411 -20.34 -24.98 -41.94
C THR A 411 -20.38 -25.53 -40.52
N LYS A 412 -20.20 -26.85 -40.32
CA LYS A 412 -20.22 -27.47 -38.97
C LYS A 412 -19.05 -27.02 -38.10
N VAL A 413 -17.86 -26.91 -38.69
CA VAL A 413 -16.65 -26.45 -37.99
C VAL A 413 -16.77 -24.97 -37.69
N ALA A 414 -17.28 -24.18 -38.64
CA ALA A 414 -17.56 -22.76 -38.46
C ALA A 414 -18.56 -22.51 -37.31
N ILE A 415 -19.67 -23.26 -37.24
CA ILE A 415 -20.65 -23.15 -36.13
C ILE A 415 -19.97 -23.41 -34.79
N ASN A 416 -19.24 -24.52 -34.65
CA ASN A 416 -18.55 -24.86 -33.40
C ASN A 416 -17.53 -23.77 -33.00
N CYS A 417 -16.78 -23.23 -33.95
CA CYS A 417 -15.81 -22.18 -33.69
C CYS A 417 -16.48 -20.84 -33.33
N TYR A 418 -17.61 -20.50 -33.96
CA TYR A 418 -18.41 -19.33 -33.60
C TYR A 418 -19.07 -19.45 -32.23
N THR A 419 -19.48 -20.65 -31.83
CA THR A 419 -19.96 -20.92 -30.47
C THR A 419 -18.82 -20.73 -29.46
N LYS A 420 -17.62 -21.25 -29.75
CA LYS A 420 -16.44 -21.07 -28.90
C LYS A 420 -15.97 -19.61 -28.81
N SER A 421 -16.17 -18.81 -29.87
CA SER A 421 -15.87 -17.36 -29.83
C SER A 421 -16.98 -16.53 -29.14
N GLY A 422 -18.17 -17.10 -28.95
CA GLY A 422 -19.34 -16.41 -28.38
C GLY A 422 -20.05 -15.45 -29.36
N THR A 423 -19.77 -15.56 -30.66
CA THR A 423 -20.36 -14.71 -31.70
C THR A 423 -21.45 -15.43 -32.50
N HIS A 424 -21.82 -16.64 -32.08
CA HIS A 424 -22.80 -17.48 -32.76
C HIS A 424 -24.19 -16.83 -32.87
N HIS A 425 -24.58 -16.00 -31.90
CA HIS A 425 -25.87 -15.30 -31.91
C HIS A 425 -26.11 -14.45 -33.17
N MET A 426 -25.06 -13.87 -33.75
CA MET A 426 -25.15 -13.04 -34.96
C MET A 426 -24.58 -13.75 -36.19
N GLN A 427 -23.47 -14.46 -36.02
CA GLN A 427 -22.73 -15.01 -37.16
C GLN A 427 -23.36 -16.27 -37.73
N VAL A 428 -23.95 -17.14 -36.88
CA VAL A 428 -24.56 -18.38 -37.36
C VAL A 428 -25.87 -18.10 -38.10
N PRO A 429 -26.81 -17.27 -37.59
CA PRO A 429 -27.98 -16.85 -38.37
C PRO A 429 -27.61 -16.12 -39.67
N ARG A 430 -26.56 -15.29 -39.68
CA ARG A 430 -26.05 -14.66 -40.91
C ARG A 430 -25.59 -15.71 -41.92
N MET A 431 -24.77 -16.66 -41.49
CA MET A 431 -24.17 -17.68 -42.36
C MET A 431 -25.22 -18.64 -42.93
N LEU A 432 -26.23 -19.01 -42.12
CA LEU A 432 -27.30 -19.94 -42.52
C LEU A 432 -28.54 -19.24 -43.07
N PHE A 433 -28.50 -17.92 -43.30
CA PHE A 433 -29.67 -17.14 -43.74
C PHE A 433 -30.28 -17.68 -45.04
N ASP A 434 -29.44 -18.13 -45.98
CA ASP A 434 -29.88 -18.69 -47.27
C ASP A 434 -30.47 -20.11 -47.13
N SER A 435 -30.38 -20.74 -45.95
CA SER A 435 -30.83 -22.11 -45.66
C SER A 435 -31.72 -22.15 -44.39
N PRO A 436 -32.99 -21.73 -44.47
CA PRO A 436 -33.86 -21.55 -43.31
C PRO A 436 -34.14 -22.85 -42.53
N GLN A 437 -34.16 -24.01 -43.19
CA GLN A 437 -34.37 -25.31 -42.53
C GLN A 437 -33.20 -25.67 -41.60
N GLU A 438 -31.96 -25.46 -42.05
CA GLU A 438 -30.77 -25.73 -41.22
C GLU A 438 -30.68 -24.76 -40.04
N LEU A 439 -31.15 -23.53 -40.24
CA LEU A 439 -31.21 -22.50 -39.21
C LEU A 439 -32.26 -22.80 -38.15
N GLU A 440 -33.46 -23.22 -38.55
CA GLU A 440 -34.52 -23.67 -37.63
C GLU A 440 -34.05 -24.87 -36.80
N ASP A 441 -33.46 -25.88 -37.45
CA ASP A 441 -32.88 -27.03 -36.74
C ASP A 441 -31.77 -26.59 -35.77
N TYR A 442 -30.98 -25.57 -36.11
CA TYR A 442 -29.96 -25.03 -35.23
C TYR A 442 -30.58 -24.28 -34.03
N VAL A 443 -31.62 -23.49 -34.23
CA VAL A 443 -32.34 -22.78 -33.16
C VAL A 443 -32.92 -23.78 -32.17
N ILE A 444 -33.63 -24.80 -32.68
CA ILE A 444 -34.24 -25.86 -31.86
C ILE A 444 -33.17 -26.65 -31.11
N ARG A 445 -32.01 -26.95 -31.72
CA ARG A 445 -30.93 -27.70 -31.05
C ARG A 445 -30.17 -26.87 -30.04
N SER A 446 -29.88 -25.60 -30.36
CA SER A 446 -29.04 -24.73 -29.52
C SER A 446 -29.74 -24.28 -28.24
N HIS A 447 -31.08 -24.18 -28.24
CA HIS A 447 -31.89 -23.67 -27.11
C HIS A 447 -31.39 -22.30 -26.58
N ASP A 448 -30.66 -21.54 -27.41
CA ASP A 448 -30.06 -20.30 -26.96
C ASP A 448 -31.07 -19.15 -27.06
N THR A 449 -31.29 -18.47 -25.95
CA THR A 449 -32.32 -17.45 -25.77
C THR A 449 -32.24 -16.35 -26.83
N GLU A 450 -31.04 -15.85 -27.12
CA GLU A 450 -30.86 -14.73 -28.05
C GLU A 450 -31.06 -15.14 -29.51
N VAL A 451 -30.70 -16.37 -29.86
CA VAL A 451 -30.95 -16.94 -31.20
C VAL A 451 -32.44 -17.21 -31.37
N CYS A 452 -33.12 -17.74 -30.35
CA CYS A 452 -34.57 -17.92 -30.34
C CYS A 452 -35.32 -16.58 -30.48
N LYS A 453 -34.87 -15.51 -29.82
CA LYS A 453 -35.44 -14.16 -29.99
C LYS A 453 -35.27 -13.65 -31.43
N TRP A 454 -34.07 -13.82 -32.00
CA TRP A 454 -33.82 -13.42 -33.39
C TRP A 454 -34.73 -14.19 -34.35
N TRP A 455 -34.88 -15.50 -34.15
CA TRP A 455 -35.76 -16.34 -34.94
C TRP A 455 -37.23 -15.95 -34.80
N ALA A 456 -37.70 -15.67 -33.57
CA ALA A 456 -39.04 -15.19 -33.31
C ALA A 456 -39.32 -13.83 -33.99
N GLY A 457 -38.35 -12.91 -33.97
CA GLY A 457 -38.45 -11.63 -34.68
C GLY A 457 -38.45 -11.79 -36.20
N TYR A 458 -37.73 -12.78 -36.73
CA TYR A 458 -37.78 -13.13 -38.15
C TYR A 458 -39.15 -13.69 -38.53
N LEU A 459 -39.72 -14.62 -37.76
CA LEU A 459 -41.08 -15.15 -37.95
C LEU A 459 -42.15 -14.05 -37.85
N GLU A 460 -41.99 -13.12 -36.91
CA GLU A 460 -42.86 -11.94 -36.81
C GLU A 460 -42.81 -11.07 -38.08
N SER A 461 -41.62 -10.89 -38.67
CA SER A 461 -41.46 -10.14 -39.93
C SER A 461 -42.11 -10.84 -41.13
N LEU A 462 -42.24 -12.17 -41.09
CA LEU A 462 -42.95 -12.98 -42.07
C LEU A 462 -44.47 -13.00 -41.85
N GLY A 463 -44.93 -12.49 -40.69
CA GLY A 463 -46.35 -12.50 -40.30
C GLY A 463 -46.81 -13.78 -39.60
N GLU A 464 -45.90 -14.71 -39.29
CA GLU A 464 -46.20 -15.97 -38.58
C GLU A 464 -46.19 -15.77 -37.06
N CYS A 465 -47.15 -14.98 -36.57
CA CYS A 465 -47.14 -14.55 -35.17
C CYS A 465 -47.43 -15.66 -34.16
N ASP A 466 -48.22 -16.69 -34.51
CA ASP A 466 -48.49 -17.80 -33.60
C ASP A 466 -47.24 -18.61 -33.27
N GLN A 467 -46.38 -18.84 -34.27
CA GLN A 467 -45.08 -19.49 -34.05
C GLN A 467 -44.10 -18.56 -33.33
N ALA A 468 -44.10 -17.26 -33.69
CA ALA A 468 -43.28 -16.27 -33.01
C ALA A 468 -43.59 -16.19 -31.51
N LEU A 469 -44.86 -16.26 -31.10
CA LEU A 469 -45.27 -16.28 -29.69
C LEU A 469 -44.69 -17.50 -28.95
N GLN A 470 -44.71 -18.69 -29.56
CA GLN A 470 -44.12 -19.91 -28.98
C GLN A 470 -42.61 -19.75 -28.77
N PHE A 471 -41.88 -19.22 -29.76
CA PHE A 471 -40.45 -19.01 -29.64
C PHE A 471 -40.10 -17.88 -28.66
N TYR A 472 -40.89 -16.81 -28.57
CA TYR A 472 -40.74 -15.78 -27.54
C TYR A 472 -41.01 -16.32 -26.13
N GLU A 473 -41.96 -17.24 -25.97
CA GLU A 473 -42.24 -17.93 -24.70
C GLU A 473 -41.08 -18.84 -24.29
N VAL A 474 -40.56 -19.65 -25.23
CA VAL A 474 -39.37 -20.49 -25.02
C VAL A 474 -38.15 -19.62 -24.66
N ALA A 475 -37.99 -18.47 -25.32
CA ALA A 475 -36.94 -17.50 -25.03
C ALA A 475 -37.21 -16.65 -23.78
N LYS A 476 -38.35 -16.82 -23.11
CA LYS A 476 -38.79 -16.02 -21.95
C LYS A 476 -38.71 -14.51 -22.20
N ASP A 477 -38.94 -14.08 -23.44
CA ASP A 477 -38.94 -12.67 -23.83
C ASP A 477 -40.33 -12.06 -23.66
N PHE A 478 -40.73 -11.92 -22.40
CA PHE A 478 -42.06 -11.43 -22.02
C PHE A 478 -42.41 -10.04 -22.59
N PRO A 479 -41.49 -9.07 -22.73
CA PRO A 479 -41.80 -7.79 -23.38
C PRO A 479 -42.24 -7.98 -24.83
N SER A 480 -41.48 -8.72 -25.64
CA SER A 480 -41.86 -8.96 -27.04
C SER A 480 -43.18 -9.74 -27.12
N LEU A 481 -43.39 -10.72 -26.24
CA LEU A 481 -44.63 -11.48 -26.14
C LEU A 481 -45.84 -10.58 -25.85
N VAL A 482 -45.74 -9.72 -24.82
CA VAL A 482 -46.79 -8.77 -24.44
C VAL A 482 -47.01 -7.72 -25.52
N ARG A 483 -45.95 -7.22 -26.17
CA ARG A 483 -46.07 -6.27 -27.28
C ARG A 483 -46.87 -6.86 -28.44
N VAL A 484 -46.54 -8.09 -28.84
CA VAL A 484 -47.25 -8.79 -29.92
C VAL A 484 -48.70 -9.04 -29.50
N LEU A 485 -48.96 -9.61 -28.32
CA LEU A 485 -50.33 -9.85 -27.82
C LEU A 485 -51.18 -8.58 -27.74
N CYS A 486 -50.61 -7.48 -27.22
CA CYS A 486 -51.28 -6.18 -27.20
C CYS A 486 -51.56 -5.64 -28.60
N SER A 487 -50.70 -5.91 -29.60
CA SER A 487 -50.95 -5.50 -30.98
C SER A 487 -52.12 -6.25 -31.63
N TYR A 488 -52.40 -7.47 -31.16
CA TYR A 488 -53.56 -8.29 -31.55
C TYR A 488 -54.80 -8.03 -30.71
N GLY A 489 -54.74 -7.09 -29.75
CA GLY A 489 -55.88 -6.72 -28.89
C GLY A 489 -56.20 -7.73 -27.79
N ASN A 490 -55.27 -8.63 -27.44
CA ASN A 490 -55.47 -9.63 -26.39
C ASN A 490 -54.82 -9.18 -25.07
N PHE A 491 -55.48 -8.26 -24.37
CA PHE A 491 -54.95 -7.63 -23.16
C PHE A 491 -55.03 -8.54 -21.93
N GLU A 492 -56.02 -9.43 -21.85
CA GLU A 492 -56.19 -10.35 -20.73
C GLU A 492 -55.05 -11.36 -20.67
N LYS A 493 -54.72 -12.01 -21.80
CA LYS A 493 -53.57 -12.94 -21.84
C LYS A 493 -52.26 -12.22 -21.59
N ALA A 494 -52.12 -10.98 -22.07
CA ALA A 494 -50.94 -10.17 -21.79
C ALA A 494 -50.82 -9.83 -20.30
N ALA A 495 -51.93 -9.53 -19.62
CA ALA A 495 -51.96 -9.29 -18.18
C ALA A 495 -51.60 -10.55 -17.38
N GLU A 496 -52.16 -11.71 -17.72
CA GLU A 496 -51.80 -13.00 -17.10
C GLU A 496 -50.30 -13.28 -17.21
N ILE A 497 -49.72 -13.11 -18.41
CA ILE A 497 -48.28 -13.28 -18.64
C ILE A 497 -47.44 -12.31 -17.81
N VAL A 498 -47.85 -11.04 -17.69
CA VAL A 498 -47.15 -10.06 -16.83
C VAL A 498 -47.29 -10.40 -15.35
N GLU A 499 -48.44 -10.96 -14.96
CA GLU A 499 -48.71 -11.42 -13.60
C GLU A 499 -47.81 -12.60 -13.21
N GLU A 500 -47.76 -13.62 -14.06
CA GLU A 500 -46.96 -14.83 -13.88
C GLU A 500 -45.45 -14.56 -14.00
N SER A 501 -45.03 -13.75 -14.99
CA SER A 501 -43.60 -13.49 -15.25
C SER A 501 -42.99 -12.47 -14.29
N GLY A 502 -43.78 -11.51 -13.80
CA GLY A 502 -43.28 -10.39 -12.98
C GLY A 502 -42.32 -9.45 -13.72
N SER A 503 -42.23 -9.51 -15.06
CA SER A 503 -41.29 -8.69 -15.84
C SER A 503 -41.67 -7.21 -15.84
N ARG A 504 -40.75 -6.34 -15.39
CA ARG A 504 -40.96 -4.88 -15.32
C ARG A 504 -41.19 -4.25 -16.70
N ALA A 505 -40.38 -4.65 -17.69
CA ALA A 505 -40.47 -4.12 -19.05
C ALA A 505 -41.77 -4.53 -19.73
N ALA A 506 -42.23 -5.76 -19.49
CA ALA A 506 -43.51 -6.24 -20.00
C ALA A 506 -44.69 -5.51 -19.32
N ALA A 507 -44.62 -5.32 -18.00
CA ALA A 507 -45.61 -4.53 -17.24
C ALA A 507 -45.70 -3.08 -17.74
N TYR A 508 -44.58 -2.44 -18.06
CA TYR A 508 -44.56 -1.09 -18.62
C TYR A 508 -45.24 -1.02 -20.00
N GLN A 509 -44.96 -1.97 -20.89
CA GLN A 509 -45.55 -1.99 -22.23
C GLN A 509 -47.06 -2.21 -22.18
N LEU A 510 -47.52 -3.11 -21.31
CA LEU A 510 -48.94 -3.30 -21.06
C LEU A 510 -49.58 -2.03 -20.49
N ALA A 511 -48.98 -1.43 -19.44
CA ALA A 511 -49.47 -0.20 -18.83
C ALA A 511 -49.54 0.97 -19.84
N SER A 512 -48.56 1.10 -20.73
CA SER A 512 -48.53 2.13 -21.78
C SER A 512 -49.63 1.95 -22.82
N ARG A 513 -49.98 0.70 -23.15
CA ARG A 513 -51.09 0.41 -24.06
C ARG A 513 -52.43 0.68 -23.39
N LEU A 514 -52.62 0.20 -22.16
CA LEU A 514 -53.81 0.47 -21.35
C LEU A 514 -54.05 1.98 -21.14
N ARG A 515 -52.97 2.76 -20.93
CA ARG A 515 -53.05 4.23 -20.85
C ARG A 515 -53.57 4.86 -22.15
N THR A 516 -53.25 4.29 -23.30
CA THR A 516 -53.65 4.82 -24.62
C THR A 516 -55.13 4.52 -24.91
N GLU A 517 -55.62 3.36 -24.48
CA GLU A 517 -56.99 2.91 -24.75
C GLU A 517 -58.03 3.46 -23.75
N LYS A 518 -57.59 4.06 -22.63
CA LYS A 518 -58.41 4.80 -21.64
C LYS A 518 -59.52 4.01 -20.93
N GLU A 519 -59.66 2.71 -21.16
CA GLU A 519 -60.76 1.92 -20.57
C GLU A 519 -60.50 1.51 -19.11
N ASP A 520 -59.25 1.39 -18.64
CA ASP A 520 -58.93 1.00 -17.25
C ASP A 520 -57.70 1.73 -16.66
N VAL A 521 -57.93 2.92 -16.08
CA VAL A 521 -56.87 3.77 -15.48
C VAL A 521 -56.22 3.13 -14.25
N GLU A 522 -57.01 2.52 -13.35
CA GLU A 522 -56.52 1.90 -12.13
C GLU A 522 -55.59 0.70 -12.43
N ARG A 523 -55.94 -0.11 -13.44
CA ARG A 523 -55.07 -1.21 -13.90
C ARG A 523 -53.79 -0.68 -14.52
N ALA A 524 -53.84 0.41 -15.28
CA ALA A 524 -52.64 1.04 -15.82
C ALA A 524 -51.71 1.54 -14.69
N ILE A 525 -52.25 2.16 -13.64
CA ILE A 525 -51.49 2.57 -12.44
C ILE A 525 -50.90 1.35 -11.73
N HIS A 526 -51.67 0.27 -11.57
CA HIS A 526 -51.18 -0.98 -10.97
C HIS A 526 -49.98 -1.55 -11.74
N PHE A 527 -50.07 -1.66 -13.07
CA PHE A 527 -48.98 -2.18 -13.89
C PHE A 527 -47.78 -1.24 -13.98
N TYR A 528 -47.97 0.09 -13.99
CA TYR A 528 -46.86 1.04 -13.87
C TYR A 528 -46.15 0.97 -12.52
N THR A 529 -46.90 0.77 -11.44
CA THR A 529 -46.36 0.55 -10.10
C THR A 529 -45.54 -0.74 -10.06
N LYS A 530 -46.06 -1.82 -10.65
CA LYS A 530 -45.35 -3.10 -10.79
C LYS A 530 -44.09 -2.97 -11.65
N ALA A 531 -44.12 -2.13 -12.68
CA ALA A 531 -42.97 -1.80 -13.51
C ALA A 531 -41.93 -0.90 -12.81
N GLN A 532 -42.24 -0.33 -11.63
CA GLN A 532 -41.45 0.68 -10.93
C GLN A 532 -41.25 1.98 -11.73
N CYS A 533 -42.15 2.26 -12.68
CA CYS A 533 -42.14 3.49 -13.47
C CYS A 533 -43.19 4.45 -12.88
N TYR A 534 -42.78 5.24 -11.89
CA TYR A 534 -43.71 6.05 -11.11
C TYR A 534 -44.10 7.36 -11.80
N SER A 535 -43.24 8.01 -12.60
CA SER A 535 -43.58 9.29 -13.25
C SER A 535 -44.82 9.20 -14.16
N PRO A 536 -44.98 8.18 -15.04
CA PRO A 536 -46.20 8.02 -15.81
C PRO A 536 -47.43 7.71 -14.94
N ALA A 537 -47.25 6.94 -13.85
CA ALA A 537 -48.33 6.65 -12.91
C ALA A 537 -48.78 7.90 -12.14
N ILE A 538 -47.84 8.74 -11.73
CA ILE A 538 -48.06 10.02 -11.04
C ILE A 538 -48.79 11.00 -11.97
N GLN A 539 -48.37 11.10 -13.23
CA GLN A 539 -49.05 11.94 -14.22
C GLN A 539 -50.49 11.47 -14.43
N LEU A 540 -50.70 10.16 -14.58
CA LEU A 540 -52.02 9.58 -14.75
C LEU A 540 -52.91 9.77 -13.50
N ALA A 541 -52.33 9.63 -12.30
CA ALA A 541 -53.03 9.88 -11.04
C ALA A 541 -53.43 11.36 -10.88
N LYS A 542 -52.61 12.32 -11.36
CA LYS A 542 -52.95 13.75 -11.39
C LYS A 542 -54.09 14.05 -12.36
N GLU A 543 -54.02 13.51 -13.58
CA GLU A 543 -55.05 13.71 -14.62
C GLU A 543 -56.44 13.24 -14.17
N HIS A 544 -56.50 12.21 -13.31
CA HIS A 544 -57.75 11.60 -12.83
C HIS A 544 -58.10 11.93 -11.36
N GLY A 545 -57.32 12.77 -10.66
CA GLY A 545 -57.62 13.21 -9.28
C GLY A 545 -57.51 12.11 -8.21
N LEU A 546 -56.63 11.11 -8.41
CA LEU A 546 -56.43 9.99 -7.48
C LEU A 546 -55.44 10.36 -6.35
N ASP A 547 -55.84 11.27 -5.48
CA ASP A 547 -54.96 11.89 -4.47
C ASP A 547 -54.35 10.91 -3.45
N ASN A 548 -55.02 9.80 -3.13
CA ASN A 548 -54.50 8.82 -2.17
C ASN A 548 -53.45 7.89 -2.80
N GLU A 549 -53.60 7.57 -4.08
CA GLU A 549 -52.64 6.77 -4.84
C GLU A 549 -51.42 7.63 -5.20
N LEU A 550 -51.65 8.88 -5.60
CA LEU A 550 -50.60 9.85 -5.88
C LEU A 550 -49.60 10.00 -4.72
N MET A 551 -50.06 10.04 -3.47
CA MET A 551 -49.18 10.15 -2.30
C MET A 551 -48.31 8.89 -2.14
N LYS A 552 -48.91 7.71 -2.32
CA LYS A 552 -48.19 6.44 -2.23
C LYS A 552 -47.15 6.32 -3.33
N LEU A 553 -47.50 6.72 -4.56
CA LEU A 553 -46.60 6.71 -5.71
C LEU A 553 -45.47 7.71 -5.56
N ALA A 554 -45.76 8.93 -5.09
CA ALA A 554 -44.77 9.98 -4.87
C ALA A 554 -43.72 9.58 -3.82
N LEU A 555 -44.13 8.92 -2.73
CA LEU A 555 -43.17 8.43 -1.72
C LEU A 555 -42.24 7.32 -2.23
N LEU A 556 -42.63 6.62 -3.30
CA LEU A 556 -41.84 5.57 -3.94
C LEU A 556 -41.00 6.08 -5.12
N SER A 557 -41.25 7.30 -5.58
CA SER A 557 -40.66 7.87 -6.81
C SER A 557 -39.37 8.65 -6.57
N SER A 558 -38.88 9.31 -7.62
CA SER A 558 -37.71 10.19 -7.55
C SER A 558 -38.02 11.52 -6.84
N GLN A 559 -36.97 12.28 -6.50
CA GLN A 559 -37.06 13.61 -5.90
C GLN A 559 -37.84 14.60 -6.79
N GLU A 560 -37.63 14.54 -8.11
CA GLU A 560 -38.30 15.41 -9.08
C GLU A 560 -39.80 15.13 -9.13
N ASP A 561 -40.17 13.85 -9.17
CA ASP A 561 -41.57 13.40 -9.16
C ASP A 561 -42.27 13.78 -7.84
N MET A 562 -41.56 13.70 -6.70
CA MET A 562 -42.07 14.13 -5.39
C MET A 562 -42.38 15.63 -5.37
N ILE A 563 -41.49 16.47 -5.94
CA ILE A 563 -41.71 17.91 -6.06
C ILE A 563 -42.90 18.19 -6.96
N GLU A 564 -43.03 17.46 -8.08
CA GLU A 564 -44.15 17.64 -9.00
C GLU A 564 -45.49 17.22 -8.37
N ALA A 565 -45.50 16.17 -7.54
CA ALA A 565 -46.66 15.77 -6.75
C ALA A 565 -46.97 16.79 -5.64
N ALA A 566 -45.94 17.33 -4.97
CA ALA A 566 -46.10 18.36 -3.94
C ALA A 566 -46.72 19.66 -4.52
N LYS A 567 -46.29 20.09 -5.71
CA LYS A 567 -46.88 21.24 -6.42
C LYS A 567 -48.37 21.04 -6.74
N HIS A 568 -48.77 19.80 -7.05
CA HIS A 568 -50.19 19.49 -7.26
C HIS A 568 -50.97 19.59 -5.94
N TYR A 569 -50.46 19.05 -4.85
CA TYR A 569 -51.10 19.17 -3.53
C TYR A 569 -51.13 20.59 -2.97
N GLU A 570 -50.21 21.46 -3.39
CA GLU A 570 -50.19 22.88 -3.03
C GLU A 570 -51.38 23.64 -3.64
N GLN A 571 -51.83 23.23 -4.83
CA GLN A 571 -53.00 23.82 -5.52
C GLN A 571 -54.32 23.47 -4.83
N SER A 572 -54.35 22.38 -4.06
CA SER A 572 -55.54 21.88 -3.37
C SER A 572 -55.51 22.24 -1.87
N PRO A 573 -56.45 23.06 -1.37
CA PRO A 573 -56.45 23.55 0.02
C PRO A 573 -56.46 22.44 1.09
N ASP A 574 -57.14 21.32 0.83
CA ASP A 574 -57.32 20.24 1.80
C ASP A 574 -56.10 19.30 1.91
N THR A 575 -55.11 19.43 1.03
CA THR A 575 -53.97 18.50 0.94
C THR A 575 -52.60 19.16 1.17
N GLN A 576 -52.57 20.40 1.65
CA GLN A 576 -51.32 21.15 1.81
C GLN A 576 -50.35 20.51 2.81
N ASP A 577 -50.87 19.80 3.81
CA ASP A 577 -50.09 19.00 4.77
C ASP A 577 -49.26 17.92 4.07
N LYS A 578 -49.85 17.26 3.06
CA LYS A 578 -49.18 16.26 2.24
C LYS A 578 -48.10 16.90 1.37
N ALA A 579 -48.32 18.13 0.89
CA ALA A 579 -47.33 18.89 0.14
C ALA A 579 -46.09 19.19 0.99
N ILE A 580 -46.26 19.63 2.25
CA ILE A 580 -45.14 19.89 3.16
C ILE A 580 -44.29 18.63 3.36
N ILE A 581 -44.93 17.49 3.62
CA ILE A 581 -44.23 16.22 3.84
C ILE A 581 -43.44 15.81 2.59
N LEU A 582 -44.03 16.00 1.39
CA LEU A 582 -43.34 15.67 0.14
C LEU A 582 -42.19 16.62 -0.17
N TYR A 583 -42.33 17.94 0.06
CA TYR A 583 -41.21 18.88 -0.10
C TYR A 583 -40.07 18.58 0.86
N HIS A 584 -40.40 18.25 2.12
CA HIS A 584 -39.42 17.82 3.12
C HIS A 584 -38.66 16.57 2.67
N LYS A 585 -39.39 15.51 2.28
CA LYS A 585 -38.77 14.25 1.82
C LYS A 585 -38.02 14.40 0.50
N ALA A 586 -38.41 15.35 -0.34
CA ALA A 586 -37.71 15.72 -1.55
C ALA A 586 -36.51 16.66 -1.29
N GLY A 587 -36.15 16.97 -0.04
CA GLY A 587 -34.99 17.81 0.28
C GLY A 587 -35.17 19.31 0.01
N GLU A 588 -36.34 19.76 -0.42
CA GLU A 588 -36.69 21.18 -0.61
C GLU A 588 -37.16 21.80 0.71
N MET A 589 -36.23 21.87 1.66
CA MET A 589 -36.48 22.32 3.03
C MET A 589 -36.95 23.78 3.10
N SER A 590 -36.45 24.63 2.22
CA SER A 590 -36.82 26.05 2.15
C SER A 590 -38.31 26.23 1.89
N ARG A 591 -38.83 25.55 0.87
CA ARG A 591 -40.24 25.61 0.49
C ARG A 591 -41.12 24.91 1.53
N ALA A 592 -40.67 23.77 2.07
CA ALA A 592 -41.38 23.09 3.15
C ALA A 592 -41.55 23.99 4.38
N LEU A 593 -40.50 24.70 4.80
CA LEU A 593 -40.53 25.61 5.95
C LEU A 593 -41.38 26.85 5.69
N GLU A 594 -41.34 27.43 4.47
CA GLU A 594 -42.23 28.53 4.09
C GLU A 594 -43.70 28.14 4.23
N LEU A 595 -44.07 26.95 3.72
CA LEU A 595 -45.43 26.42 3.83
C LEU A 595 -45.81 26.11 5.29
N CYS A 596 -44.89 25.54 6.08
CA CYS A 596 -45.10 25.32 7.52
C CYS A 596 -45.37 26.64 8.26
N PHE A 597 -44.62 27.70 7.98
CA PHE A 597 -44.80 29.01 8.63
C PHE A 597 -46.12 29.67 8.23
N GLN A 598 -46.52 29.55 6.97
CA GLN A 598 -47.79 30.08 6.47
C GLN A 598 -48.99 29.35 7.10
N LEU A 599 -48.92 28.03 7.18
CA LEU A 599 -50.02 27.18 7.67
C LEU A 599 -49.99 26.94 9.18
N LYS A 600 -48.94 27.39 9.87
CA LYS A 600 -48.72 27.22 11.32
C LYS A 600 -48.85 25.76 11.77
N GLN A 601 -48.36 24.83 10.96
CA GLN A 601 -48.35 23.41 11.30
C GLN A 601 -47.11 23.06 12.13
N TYR A 602 -47.26 23.13 13.46
CA TYR A 602 -46.17 22.90 14.40
C TYR A 602 -45.72 21.43 14.43
N ASP A 603 -46.64 20.48 14.30
CA ASP A 603 -46.33 19.04 14.36
C ASP A 603 -45.37 18.60 13.24
N VAL A 604 -45.61 19.08 12.02
CA VAL A 604 -44.74 18.80 10.87
C VAL A 604 -43.44 19.58 10.99
N LEU A 605 -43.46 20.82 11.49
CA LEU A 605 -42.27 21.61 11.74
C LEU A 605 -41.32 20.92 12.74
N TYR A 606 -41.83 20.23 13.76
CA TYR A 606 -40.98 19.48 14.70
C TYR A 606 -40.25 18.33 14.03
N GLN A 607 -40.91 17.58 13.15
CA GLN A 607 -40.25 16.52 12.38
C GLN A 607 -39.15 17.09 11.48
N ILE A 608 -39.44 18.22 10.81
CA ILE A 608 -38.46 18.93 9.99
C ILE A 608 -37.28 19.41 10.86
N ALA A 609 -37.55 19.94 12.06
CA ALA A 609 -36.54 20.46 12.96
C ALA A 609 -35.63 19.37 13.54
N ASP A 610 -36.17 18.18 13.82
CA ASP A 610 -35.39 17.03 14.26
C ASP A 610 -34.47 16.49 13.15
N ASP A 611 -34.84 16.65 11.88
CA ASP A 611 -34.01 16.26 10.73
C ASP A 611 -32.95 17.31 10.35
N LEU A 612 -32.98 18.51 10.96
CA LEU A 612 -31.93 19.51 10.79
C LEU A 612 -30.61 19.02 11.39
N THR A 613 -29.54 19.14 10.60
CA THR A 613 -28.18 18.72 10.93
C THR A 613 -27.18 19.85 10.66
N GLU A 614 -25.91 19.65 11.03
CA GLU A 614 -24.83 20.63 10.83
C GLU A 614 -24.61 21.03 9.37
N SER A 615 -25.04 20.22 8.40
CA SER A 615 -24.93 20.53 6.96
C SER A 615 -25.98 21.54 6.47
N THR A 616 -26.99 21.85 7.27
CA THR A 616 -28.03 22.82 6.89
C THR A 616 -27.52 24.26 7.07
N SER A 617 -27.95 25.17 6.20
CA SER A 617 -27.46 26.55 6.22
C SER A 617 -27.82 27.25 7.55
N PRO A 618 -26.88 28.01 8.16
CA PRO A 618 -27.11 28.71 9.44
C PRO A 618 -28.31 29.67 9.41
N VAL A 619 -28.61 30.25 8.25
CA VAL A 619 -29.75 31.15 8.03
C VAL A 619 -31.09 30.45 8.23
N MET A 620 -31.20 29.18 7.79
CA MET A 620 -32.45 28.42 7.92
C MET A 620 -32.65 27.97 9.37
N ILE A 621 -31.57 27.60 10.05
CA ILE A 621 -31.59 27.26 11.48
C ILE A 621 -32.02 28.47 12.30
N ALA A 622 -31.45 29.64 12.05
CA ALA A 622 -31.84 30.88 12.71
C ALA A 622 -33.32 31.20 12.51
N ARG A 623 -33.86 31.03 11.29
CA ARG A 623 -35.29 31.22 11.00
C ARG A 623 -36.19 30.26 11.76
N VAL A 624 -35.81 28.98 11.84
CA VAL A 624 -36.58 27.97 12.60
C VAL A 624 -36.49 28.25 14.10
N ALA A 625 -35.31 28.60 14.62
CA ALA A 625 -35.11 28.95 16.01
C ALA A 625 -35.88 30.23 16.42
N GLU A 626 -35.90 31.26 15.57
CA GLU A 626 -36.69 32.48 15.77
C GLU A 626 -38.19 32.18 15.79
N PHE A 627 -38.67 31.35 14.86
CA PHE A 627 -40.07 30.94 14.83
C PHE A 627 -40.47 30.11 16.06
N LEU A 628 -39.62 29.16 16.48
CA LEU A 628 -39.83 28.37 17.70
C LEU A 628 -39.83 29.27 18.95
N SER A 629 -38.96 30.27 19.00
CA SER A 629 -38.91 31.27 20.08
C SER A 629 -40.16 32.15 20.11
N GLY A 630 -40.64 32.60 18.95
CA GLY A 630 -41.91 33.33 18.83
C GLY A 630 -43.13 32.48 19.22
N SER A 631 -43.04 31.16 19.11
CA SER A 631 -44.09 30.21 19.52
C SER A 631 -44.02 29.79 21.00
N GLY A 632 -43.05 30.29 21.78
CA GLY A 632 -42.88 29.98 23.20
C GLY A 632 -42.20 28.64 23.52
N HIS A 633 -41.66 27.94 22.52
CA HIS A 633 -41.02 26.62 22.68
C HIS A 633 -39.48 26.75 22.80
N TYR A 634 -39.02 27.44 23.85
CA TYR A 634 -37.61 27.81 23.99
C TYR A 634 -36.66 26.62 24.21
N GLU A 635 -37.08 25.59 24.93
CA GLU A 635 -36.25 24.39 25.19
C GLU A 635 -35.86 23.67 23.89
N ARG A 636 -36.82 23.51 22.97
CA ARG A 636 -36.57 22.89 21.66
C ARG A 636 -35.73 23.79 20.76
N ALA A 637 -35.92 25.11 20.82
CA ALA A 637 -35.08 26.06 20.10
C ALA A 637 -33.62 25.97 20.58
N VAL A 638 -33.39 25.89 21.89
CA VAL A 638 -32.06 25.68 22.47
C VAL A 638 -31.46 24.35 22.03
N LEU A 639 -32.21 23.24 22.09
CA LEU A 639 -31.73 21.93 21.63
C LEU A 639 -31.33 21.93 20.16
N LEU A 640 -32.11 22.62 19.31
CA LEU A 640 -31.79 22.79 17.89
C LEU A 640 -30.49 23.57 17.71
N LEU A 641 -30.32 24.70 18.41
CA LEU A 641 -29.10 25.52 18.33
C LEU A 641 -27.85 24.78 18.87
N ILE A 642 -28.01 23.96 19.91
CA ILE A 642 -26.94 23.09 20.41
C ILE A 642 -26.54 22.08 19.32
N LYS A 643 -27.53 21.42 18.70
CA LYS A 643 -27.30 20.42 17.64
C LYS A 643 -26.59 21.01 16.43
N THR A 644 -26.84 22.27 16.12
CA THR A 644 -26.22 23.00 14.99
C THR A 644 -24.94 23.75 15.36
N LYS A 645 -24.43 23.55 16.59
CA LYS A 645 -23.21 24.19 17.14
C LYS A 645 -23.26 25.71 17.29
N GLN A 646 -24.45 26.33 17.29
CA GLN A 646 -24.66 27.74 17.62
C GLN A 646 -24.78 27.93 19.15
N ILE A 647 -23.68 27.66 19.87
CA ILE A 647 -23.67 27.61 21.33
C ILE A 647 -23.85 29.00 21.97
N GLU A 648 -23.34 30.06 21.34
CA GLU A 648 -23.46 31.44 21.83
C GLU A 648 -24.92 31.87 21.95
N GLU A 649 -25.68 31.73 20.85
CA GLU A 649 -27.10 32.05 20.80
C GLU A 649 -27.91 31.15 21.75
N ALA A 650 -27.56 29.85 21.84
CA ALA A 650 -28.18 28.93 22.79
C ALA A 650 -28.00 29.37 24.25
N LEU A 651 -26.80 29.81 24.63
CA LEU A 651 -26.51 30.30 25.99
C LEU A 651 -27.22 31.62 26.29
N ASP A 652 -27.28 32.53 25.33
CA ASP A 652 -27.99 33.80 25.47
C ASP A 652 -29.51 33.56 25.62
N MET A 653 -30.08 32.56 24.93
CA MET A 653 -31.46 32.14 25.14
C MET A 653 -31.67 31.47 26.51
N CYS A 654 -30.75 30.61 26.95
CA CYS A 654 -30.83 29.98 28.28
C CYS A 654 -30.80 31.00 29.42
N THR A 655 -29.98 32.04 29.29
CA THR A 655 -29.89 33.12 30.30
C THR A 655 -31.12 34.02 30.27
N THR A 656 -31.58 34.42 29.09
CA THR A 656 -32.74 35.31 28.93
C THR A 656 -34.05 34.66 29.40
N HIS A 657 -34.25 33.38 29.09
CA HIS A 657 -35.48 32.65 29.38
C HIS A 657 -35.39 31.71 30.59
N ASN A 658 -34.25 31.72 31.31
CA ASN A 658 -34.00 30.90 32.50
C ASN A 658 -34.25 29.39 32.29
N ILE A 659 -33.69 28.82 31.21
CA ILE A 659 -33.82 27.40 30.88
C ILE A 659 -32.76 26.61 31.64
N LEU A 660 -33.19 25.57 32.37
CA LEU A 660 -32.29 24.70 33.14
C LEU A 660 -31.35 23.92 32.22
N ILE A 661 -30.04 24.11 32.42
CA ILE A 661 -29.02 23.41 31.65
C ILE A 661 -28.84 22.01 32.24
N THR A 662 -29.27 20.99 31.50
CA THR A 662 -29.03 19.58 31.84
C THR A 662 -27.56 19.19 31.58
N GLU A 663 -27.10 18.09 32.18
CA GLU A 663 -25.73 17.60 31.96
C GLU A 663 -25.47 17.30 30.49
N ASP A 664 -26.42 16.65 29.80
CA ASP A 664 -26.34 16.35 28.36
C ASP A 664 -26.24 17.62 27.50
N MET A 665 -27.06 18.63 27.79
CA MET A 665 -26.96 19.93 27.11
C MET A 665 -25.59 20.56 27.33
N ALA A 666 -25.09 20.53 28.57
CA ALA A 666 -23.80 21.12 28.92
C ALA A 666 -22.63 20.37 28.26
N GLU A 667 -22.71 19.05 28.08
CA GLU A 667 -21.68 18.29 27.37
C GLU A 667 -21.70 18.54 25.86
N ASN A 668 -22.88 18.64 25.25
CA ASN A 668 -23.02 18.99 23.84
C ASN A 668 -22.57 20.44 23.56
N MET A 669 -22.72 21.36 24.52
CA MET A 669 -22.18 22.73 24.45
C MET A 669 -20.65 22.80 24.69
N THR A 670 -19.99 21.72 25.13
CA THR A 670 -18.53 21.73 25.32
C THR A 670 -17.79 21.31 24.06
N LEU A 671 -17.23 22.29 23.35
CA LEU A 671 -16.35 22.05 22.21
C LEU A 671 -15.09 21.26 22.66
N GLN A 672 -14.82 20.13 22.01
CA GLN A 672 -13.66 19.30 22.31
C GLN A 672 -12.35 20.01 21.92
N LYS A 673 -11.32 19.86 22.75
CA LYS A 673 -9.98 20.41 22.48
C LYS A 673 -9.35 19.67 21.31
N THR A 674 -9.32 20.27 20.13
CA THR A 674 -8.60 19.71 18.97
C THR A 674 -7.13 20.12 19.03
N GLY A 675 -6.22 19.24 18.60
CA GLY A 675 -4.76 19.47 18.69
C GLY A 675 -4.25 20.62 17.80
N HIS A 676 -5.11 21.21 16.97
CA HIS A 676 -4.78 22.21 15.95
C HIS A 676 -5.65 23.50 16.08
N GLU A 677 -5.97 23.94 17.30
CA GLU A 677 -6.72 25.18 17.52
C GLU A 677 -5.85 26.43 17.34
N SER A 678 -6.38 27.44 16.64
CA SER A 678 -5.81 28.80 16.64
C SER A 678 -5.93 29.43 18.03
N ALA A 679 -5.02 30.36 18.38
CA ALA A 679 -5.04 31.04 19.68
C ALA A 679 -6.37 31.77 19.96
N GLU A 680 -7.01 32.31 18.91
CA GLU A 680 -8.31 32.99 19.01
C GLU A 680 -9.47 32.03 19.29
N GLU A 681 -9.46 30.82 18.71
CA GLU A 681 -10.49 29.80 18.92
C GLU A 681 -10.40 29.22 20.33
N ALA A 682 -9.18 29.02 20.82
CA ALA A 682 -8.94 28.60 22.20
C ALA A 682 -9.44 29.65 23.20
N GLU A 683 -9.28 30.94 22.91
CA GLU A 683 -9.79 32.03 23.75
C GLU A 683 -11.33 32.09 23.73
N ARG A 684 -11.95 31.97 22.55
CA ARG A 684 -13.42 31.90 22.41
C ARG A 684 -13.99 30.70 23.17
N ARG A 685 -13.36 29.53 23.08
CA ARG A 685 -13.76 28.32 23.82
C ARG A 685 -13.70 28.53 25.33
N VAL A 686 -12.64 29.16 25.84
CA VAL A 686 -12.53 29.47 27.28
C VAL A 686 -13.63 30.43 27.72
N LYS A 687 -13.89 31.49 26.96
CA LYS A 687 -14.97 32.45 27.24
C LYS A 687 -16.35 31.78 27.27
N LEU A 688 -16.62 30.85 26.35
CA LEU A 688 -17.87 30.09 26.32
C LEU A 688 -18.02 29.16 27.53
N LEU A 689 -16.95 28.46 27.92
CA LEU A 689 -16.93 27.62 29.10
C LEU A 689 -17.12 28.42 30.40
N GLU A 690 -16.57 29.64 30.47
CA GLU A 690 -16.79 30.54 31.60
C GLU A 690 -18.26 30.99 31.67
N LYS A 691 -18.85 31.45 30.55
CA LYS A 691 -20.27 31.79 30.49
C LYS A 691 -21.16 30.61 30.88
N LEU A 692 -20.92 29.42 30.34
CA LEU A 692 -21.67 28.20 30.67
C LEU A 692 -21.57 27.86 32.16
N GLY A 693 -20.36 27.97 32.74
CA GLY A 693 -20.15 27.75 34.16
C GLY A 693 -20.86 28.77 35.04
N ASP A 694 -20.83 30.06 34.66
CA ASP A 694 -21.52 31.13 35.36
C ASP A 694 -23.05 30.90 35.32
N CYS A 695 -23.61 30.52 34.16
CA CYS A 695 -25.03 30.14 34.04
C CYS A 695 -25.40 28.96 34.94
N CYS A 696 -24.59 27.90 34.95
CA CYS A 696 -24.83 26.74 35.81
C CYS A 696 -24.77 27.10 37.31
N ALA A 697 -23.89 28.03 37.69
CA ALA A 697 -23.75 28.48 39.06
C ALA A 697 -24.95 29.33 39.52
N GLU A 698 -25.51 30.15 38.63
CA GLU A 698 -26.75 30.92 38.88
C GLU A 698 -27.96 30.00 39.01
N GLN A 699 -28.00 28.90 38.25
CA GLN A 699 -29.06 27.89 38.31
C GLN A 699 -28.96 26.94 39.52
N GLY A 700 -27.93 27.09 40.37
CA GLY A 700 -27.71 26.22 41.54
C GLY A 700 -27.05 24.87 41.24
N SER A 701 -26.67 24.59 39.98
CA SER A 701 -25.95 23.37 39.60
C SER A 701 -24.44 23.51 39.83
N TYR A 702 -24.05 23.52 41.10
CA TYR A 702 -22.70 23.85 41.53
C TYR A 702 -21.63 22.84 41.06
N HIS A 703 -21.95 21.54 41.03
CA HIS A 703 -21.00 20.51 40.56
C HIS A 703 -20.70 20.63 39.07
N LEU A 704 -21.72 20.89 38.25
CA LEU A 704 -21.56 21.09 36.82
C LEU A 704 -20.77 22.38 36.55
N ALA A 705 -21.09 23.46 37.26
CA ALA A 705 -20.33 24.70 37.22
C ALA A 705 -18.85 24.48 37.55
N THR A 706 -18.53 23.72 38.61
CA THR A 706 -17.14 23.37 38.95
C THR A 706 -16.46 22.59 37.82
N LYS A 707 -17.13 21.60 37.20
CA LYS A 707 -16.59 20.82 36.07
C LYS A 707 -16.25 21.75 34.89
N LYS A 708 -17.17 22.64 34.49
CA LYS A 708 -17.00 23.55 33.34
C LYS A 708 -15.96 24.64 33.60
N HIS A 709 -15.94 25.26 34.78
CA HIS A 709 -14.88 26.22 35.15
C HIS A 709 -13.50 25.58 35.24
N THR A 710 -13.41 24.32 35.67
CA THR A 710 -12.13 23.58 35.68
C THR A 710 -11.64 23.32 34.25
N GLN A 711 -12.54 22.97 33.31
CA GLN A 711 -12.22 22.82 31.89
C GLN A 711 -11.77 24.14 31.24
N ALA A 712 -12.32 25.28 31.68
CA ALA A 712 -11.88 26.62 31.28
C ALA A 712 -10.48 27.00 31.84
N GLY A 713 -9.96 26.25 32.81
CA GLY A 713 -8.71 26.55 33.50
C GLY A 713 -8.86 27.53 34.68
N ASN A 714 -10.07 28.00 34.96
CA ASN A 714 -10.36 28.98 36.01
C ASN A 714 -10.68 28.29 37.35
N LYS A 715 -9.63 27.83 38.03
CA LYS A 715 -9.72 27.07 39.27
C LYS A 715 -10.30 27.85 40.46
N THR A 716 -10.21 29.18 40.47
CA THR A 716 -10.73 29.99 41.57
C THR A 716 -12.26 30.09 41.51
N ARG A 717 -12.84 30.30 40.32
CA ARG A 717 -14.30 30.23 40.12
C ARG A 717 -14.85 28.83 40.37
N ALA A 718 -14.15 27.80 39.88
CA ALA A 718 -14.51 26.41 40.14
C ALA A 718 -14.58 26.11 41.65
N MET A 719 -13.61 26.62 42.41
CA MET A 719 -13.59 26.49 43.87
C MET A 719 -14.76 27.22 44.52
N LYS A 720 -15.06 28.46 44.12
CA LYS A 720 -16.21 29.21 44.67
C LYS A 720 -17.54 28.49 44.46
N ALA A 721 -17.77 27.93 43.27
CA ALA A 721 -18.95 27.11 43.01
C ALA A 721 -18.99 25.87 43.92
N LEU A 722 -17.85 25.21 44.10
CA LEU A 722 -17.77 24.02 44.94
C LEU A 722 -18.00 24.32 46.43
N LEU A 723 -17.52 25.46 46.94
CA LEU A 723 -17.80 25.89 48.31
C LEU A 723 -19.29 26.14 48.54
N LYS A 724 -20.00 26.69 47.54
CA LYS A 724 -21.47 26.86 47.62
C LYS A 724 -22.22 25.53 47.64
N SER A 725 -21.63 24.45 47.09
CA SER A 725 -22.24 23.11 47.12
C SER A 725 -22.19 22.45 48.51
N GLY A 726 -21.26 22.86 49.37
CA GLY A 726 -21.07 22.26 50.70
C GLY A 726 -20.45 20.86 50.72
N ASP A 727 -20.02 20.31 49.58
CA ASP A 727 -19.44 18.97 49.48
C ASP A 727 -17.97 18.93 49.96
N THR A 728 -17.78 18.59 51.24
CA THR A 728 -16.48 18.62 51.93
C THR A 728 -15.43 17.72 51.28
N GLU A 729 -15.80 16.52 50.85
CA GLU A 729 -14.90 15.54 50.24
C GLU A 729 -14.37 16.06 48.90
N LYS A 730 -15.27 16.55 48.03
CA LYS A 730 -14.86 17.12 46.74
C LYS A 730 -14.02 18.38 46.93
N ILE A 731 -14.32 19.23 47.93
CA ILE A 731 -13.53 20.43 48.24
C ILE A 731 -12.09 20.03 48.62
N VAL A 732 -11.92 19.06 49.51
CA VAL A 732 -10.60 18.56 49.93
C VAL A 732 -9.84 17.97 48.74
N PHE A 733 -10.51 17.15 47.93
CA PHE A 733 -9.93 16.55 46.74
C PHE A 733 -9.48 17.61 45.72
N PHE A 734 -10.36 18.57 45.38
CA PHE A 734 -10.09 19.61 44.41
C PHE A 734 -8.96 20.54 44.86
N ALA A 735 -8.90 20.89 46.15
CA ALA A 735 -7.79 21.64 46.71
C ALA A 735 -6.47 20.88 46.58
N GLY A 736 -6.46 19.58 46.89
CA GLY A 736 -5.31 18.70 46.74
C GLY A 736 -4.72 18.69 45.32
N VAL A 737 -5.59 18.59 44.31
CA VAL A 737 -5.21 18.52 42.88
C VAL A 737 -4.85 19.89 42.30
N SER A 738 -5.49 20.97 42.74
CA SER A 738 -5.39 22.29 42.08
C SER A 738 -4.03 22.98 42.21
N ARG A 739 -3.27 22.70 43.27
CA ARG A 739 -1.93 23.27 43.57
C ARG A 739 -1.84 24.79 43.48
N GLN A 740 -2.92 25.51 43.78
CA GLN A 740 -2.96 26.97 43.80
C GLN A 740 -3.09 27.49 45.23
N ARG A 741 -2.35 28.56 45.53
CA ARG A 741 -2.32 29.19 46.85
C ARG A 741 -3.73 29.58 47.33
N ASP A 742 -4.47 30.29 46.50
CA ASP A 742 -5.77 30.86 46.89
C ASP A 742 -6.82 29.75 47.09
N VAL A 743 -6.76 28.68 46.29
CA VAL A 743 -7.63 27.50 46.44
C VAL A 743 -7.39 26.80 47.79
N TYR A 744 -6.13 26.65 48.21
CA TYR A 744 -5.82 26.09 49.53
C TYR A 744 -6.36 26.95 50.67
N VAL A 745 -6.23 28.28 50.57
CA VAL A 745 -6.72 29.20 51.61
C VAL A 745 -8.26 29.17 51.67
N MET A 746 -8.93 29.20 50.52
CA MET A 746 -10.39 29.11 50.45
C MET A 746 -10.93 27.78 51.02
N ALA A 747 -10.28 26.65 50.70
CA ALA A 747 -10.63 25.35 51.28
C ALA A 747 -10.48 25.35 52.80
N ALA A 748 -9.34 25.85 53.29
CA ALA A 748 -9.04 25.84 54.71
C ALA A 748 -10.00 26.73 55.52
N ASN A 749 -10.34 27.92 55.01
CA ASN A 749 -11.33 28.81 55.64
C ASN A 749 -12.71 28.15 55.73
N TYR A 750 -13.13 27.41 54.71
CA TYR A 750 -14.39 26.67 54.73
C TYR A 750 -14.36 25.50 55.72
N LEU A 751 -13.26 24.75 55.77
CA LEU A 751 -13.12 23.66 56.74
C LEU A 751 -13.07 24.16 58.19
N GLN A 752 -12.63 25.39 58.44
CA GLN A 752 -12.67 26.01 59.77
C GLN A 752 -14.08 26.23 60.31
N SER A 753 -15.08 26.43 59.44
CA SER A 753 -16.47 26.57 59.86
C SER A 753 -17.16 25.23 60.18
N LEU A 754 -16.47 24.11 60.00
CA LEU A 754 -16.98 22.77 60.31
C LEU A 754 -16.49 22.28 61.68
N ASP A 755 -17.14 21.26 62.22
CA ASP A 755 -16.79 20.60 63.48
C ASP A 755 -15.48 19.77 63.37
N TRP A 756 -14.33 20.43 63.29
CA TRP A 756 -13.01 19.81 63.12
C TRP A 756 -12.55 18.92 64.29
N ARG A 757 -13.29 18.86 65.41
CA ARG A 757 -12.98 18.01 66.58
C ARG A 757 -13.58 16.61 66.48
N LYS A 758 -14.74 16.46 65.84
CA LYS A 758 -15.36 15.14 65.60
C LYS A 758 -14.53 14.33 64.59
N ASP A 759 -13.99 15.02 63.59
CA ASP A 759 -13.15 14.43 62.55
C ASP A 759 -11.72 14.99 62.58
N PRO A 760 -10.75 14.23 63.15
CA PRO A 760 -9.34 14.62 63.17
C PRO A 760 -8.73 14.87 61.78
N ASP A 761 -9.33 14.31 60.73
CA ASP A 761 -8.86 14.47 59.35
C ASP A 761 -9.18 15.85 58.78
N ILE A 762 -10.27 16.50 59.22
CA ILE A 762 -10.56 17.90 58.88
C ILE A 762 -9.46 18.80 59.45
N MET A 763 -9.08 18.60 60.73
CA MET A 763 -7.99 19.35 61.36
C MET A 763 -6.66 19.16 60.60
N LYS A 764 -6.31 17.92 60.23
CA LYS A 764 -5.10 17.66 59.42
C LYS A 764 -5.16 18.36 58.06
N ASN A 765 -6.32 18.37 57.41
CA ASN A 765 -6.51 19.03 56.12
C ASN A 765 -6.39 20.55 56.22
N ILE A 766 -6.95 21.17 57.27
CA ILE A 766 -6.79 22.61 57.55
C ILE A 766 -5.30 22.96 57.70
N ILE A 767 -4.56 22.23 58.54
CA ILE A 767 -3.13 22.45 58.76
C ILE A 767 -2.34 22.27 57.45
N SER A 768 -2.63 21.19 56.71
CA SER A 768 -2.01 20.87 55.41
C SER A 768 -2.25 21.98 54.39
N PHE A 769 -3.49 22.47 54.26
CA PHE A 769 -3.86 23.49 53.29
C PHE A 769 -3.30 24.87 53.63
N TYR A 770 -3.38 25.34 54.88
CA TYR A 770 -2.73 26.62 55.22
C TYR A 770 -1.21 26.58 55.08
N THR A 771 -0.58 25.44 55.40
CA THR A 771 0.87 25.26 55.23
C THR A 771 1.24 25.29 53.74
N LYS A 772 0.51 24.55 52.88
CA LYS A 772 0.72 24.55 51.42
C LYS A 772 0.40 25.90 50.77
N GLY A 773 -0.62 26.60 51.26
CA GLY A 773 -1.01 27.95 50.86
C GLY A 773 -0.11 29.07 51.42
N ARG A 774 0.92 28.73 52.22
CA ARG A 774 1.80 29.72 52.89
C ARG A 774 1.02 30.81 53.65
N ALA A 775 -0.13 30.46 54.23
CA ALA A 775 -0.99 31.35 54.99
C ALA A 775 -0.80 31.09 56.50
N LEU A 776 0.40 31.40 56.99
CA LEU A 776 0.84 31.09 58.36
C LEU A 776 0.12 31.91 59.42
N GLU A 777 -0.38 33.10 59.09
CA GLU A 777 -1.17 33.94 60.01
C GLU A 777 -2.54 33.31 60.29
N SER A 778 -3.26 32.87 59.25
CA SER A 778 -4.54 32.16 59.39
C SER A 778 -4.35 30.83 60.13
N LEU A 779 -3.24 30.13 59.89
CA LEU A 779 -2.88 28.92 60.64
C LEU A 779 -2.61 29.20 62.12
N ALA A 780 -1.90 30.29 62.44
CA ALA A 780 -1.68 30.68 63.83
C ALA A 780 -2.99 31.06 64.52
N SER A 781 -3.89 31.75 63.82
CA SER A 781 -5.23 32.04 64.32
C SER A 781 -6.04 30.77 64.58
N PHE A 782 -5.88 29.75 63.73
CA PHE A 782 -6.51 28.44 63.93
C PHE A 782 -5.99 27.72 65.18
N TYR A 783 -4.68 27.74 65.42
CA TYR A 783 -4.12 27.15 66.64
C TYR A 783 -4.54 27.92 67.91
N ASP A 784 -4.73 29.23 67.81
CA ASP A 784 -5.25 30.07 68.89
C ASP A 784 -6.72 29.73 69.20
N THR A 785 -7.57 29.52 68.17
CA THR A 785 -8.94 29.02 68.37
C THR A 785 -8.95 27.61 68.94
N CYS A 786 -8.03 26.73 68.50
CA CYS A 786 -7.89 25.39 69.09
C CYS A 786 -7.54 25.48 70.58
N ALA A 787 -6.61 26.34 70.97
CA ALA A 787 -6.25 26.55 72.36
C ALA A 787 -7.42 27.10 73.19
N GLN A 788 -8.19 28.03 72.63
CA GLN A 788 -9.39 28.57 73.28
C GLN A 788 -10.43 27.47 73.52
N VAL A 789 -10.73 26.64 72.53
CA VAL A 789 -11.70 25.54 72.66
C VAL A 789 -11.25 24.49 73.68
N GLU A 790 -9.95 24.13 73.73
CA GLU A 790 -9.44 23.19 74.73
C GLU A 790 -9.53 23.73 76.17
N ILE A 791 -9.31 25.04 76.36
CA ILE A 791 -9.56 25.71 77.65
C ILE A 791 -11.05 25.74 77.94
N ASP A 792 -11.86 26.08 76.92
CA ASP A 792 -13.24 26.44 77.13
C ASP A 792 -14.21 25.26 77.29
N GLU A 793 -13.98 24.16 76.60
CA GLU A 793 -14.91 23.05 76.63
C GLU A 793 -14.38 21.89 77.47
N TYR A 794 -13.05 21.79 77.64
CA TYR A 794 -12.40 20.60 78.19
C TYR A 794 -11.48 20.86 79.38
N GLN A 795 -11.23 22.13 79.73
CA GLN A 795 -10.34 22.53 80.83
C GLN A 795 -8.95 21.85 80.75
N ASP A 796 -8.48 21.55 79.53
CA ASP A 796 -7.20 20.86 79.26
C ASP A 796 -6.12 21.89 78.88
N TYR A 797 -5.54 22.47 79.93
CA TYR A 797 -4.53 23.51 79.82
C TYR A 797 -3.19 23.00 79.25
N GLU A 798 -2.92 21.70 79.31
CA GLU A 798 -1.70 21.11 78.74
C GLU A 798 -1.76 21.05 77.21
N LYS A 799 -2.90 20.62 76.66
CA LYS A 799 -3.12 20.65 75.20
C LYS A 799 -3.20 22.07 74.67
N ALA A 800 -3.86 22.96 75.41
CA ALA A 800 -3.92 24.38 75.06
C ALA A 800 -2.51 25.02 75.01
N GLN A 801 -1.64 24.69 75.98
CA GLN A 801 -0.24 25.10 75.96
C GLN A 801 0.51 24.58 74.72
N GLY A 802 0.25 23.32 74.31
CA GLY A 802 0.80 22.74 73.09
C GLY A 802 0.36 23.49 71.83
N ALA A 803 -0.94 23.79 71.70
CA ALA A 803 -1.50 24.53 70.58
C ALA A 803 -0.97 25.98 70.50
N LEU A 804 -0.87 26.68 71.62
CA LEU A 804 -0.30 28.04 71.69
C LEU A 804 1.18 28.08 71.28
N ASN A 805 1.96 27.06 71.63
CA ASN A 805 3.35 26.93 71.18
C ASN A 805 3.45 26.78 69.65
N GLU A 806 2.57 25.97 69.05
CA GLU A 806 2.51 25.84 67.58
C GLU A 806 2.03 27.13 66.90
N ALA A 807 1.08 27.85 67.50
CA ALA A 807 0.66 29.17 67.03
C ALA A 807 1.83 30.17 66.98
N LEU A 808 2.62 30.25 68.05
CA LEU A 808 3.82 31.10 68.13
C LEU A 808 4.90 30.69 67.12
N LYS A 809 5.12 29.38 66.93
CA LYS A 809 6.05 28.88 65.90
C LYS A 809 5.61 29.31 64.50
N CYS A 810 4.30 29.28 64.21
CA CYS A 810 3.76 29.70 62.93
C CYS A 810 3.94 31.21 62.70
N LEU A 811 3.65 32.05 63.70
CA LEU A 811 3.83 33.50 63.61
C LEU A 811 5.29 33.92 63.47
N ASN A 812 6.21 33.31 64.21
CA ASN A 812 7.64 33.60 64.09
C ASN A 812 8.21 33.22 62.71
N LYS A 813 7.60 32.25 62.03
CA LYS A 813 7.94 31.87 60.66
C LYS A 813 7.23 32.72 59.59
N ALA A 814 6.20 33.49 59.96
CA ALA A 814 5.42 34.27 59.03
C ALA A 814 6.19 35.51 58.55
N LYS A 815 6.48 35.57 57.24
CA LYS A 815 7.00 36.77 56.58
C LYS A 815 5.83 37.56 56.02
N SER A 816 5.40 38.62 56.72
CA SER A 816 4.26 39.44 56.31
C SER A 816 4.63 40.89 56.01
N LYS A 817 3.69 41.59 55.37
CA LYS A 817 3.78 43.01 55.02
C LYS A 817 3.64 43.94 56.24
N ASN A 818 3.05 43.46 57.34
CA ASN A 818 2.84 44.21 58.59
C ASN A 818 3.64 43.59 59.76
N PRO A 819 4.96 43.88 59.87
CA PRO A 819 5.80 43.30 60.93
C PRO A 819 5.35 43.73 62.34
N THR A 820 4.89 44.98 62.49
CA THR A 820 4.41 45.53 63.76
C THR A 820 3.17 44.81 64.31
N GLY A 821 2.25 44.42 63.43
CA GLY A 821 1.05 43.67 63.80
C GLY A 821 1.36 42.23 64.24
N ILE A 822 2.33 41.58 63.60
CA ILE A 822 2.81 40.25 63.99
C ILE A 822 3.53 40.31 65.33
N GLU A 823 4.42 41.28 65.55
CA GLU A 823 5.13 41.44 66.81
C GLU A 823 4.20 41.68 68.00
N ALA A 824 3.16 42.51 67.82
CA ALA A 824 2.15 42.72 68.86
C ALA A 824 1.37 41.42 69.18
N ARG A 825 1.03 40.64 68.16
CA ARG A 825 0.29 39.38 68.33
C ARG A 825 1.17 38.27 68.92
N VAL A 826 2.46 38.23 68.58
CA VAL A 826 3.45 37.34 69.21
C VAL A 826 3.61 37.70 70.69
N LYS A 827 3.71 38.97 71.05
CA LYS A 827 3.76 39.41 72.46
C LYS A 827 2.51 38.96 73.22
N PHE A 828 1.33 39.24 72.67
CA PHE A 828 0.05 38.83 73.27
C PHE A 828 -0.04 37.31 73.49
N LEU A 829 0.29 36.50 72.49
CA LEU A 829 0.26 35.04 72.62
C LEU A 829 1.36 34.51 73.55
N THR A 830 2.50 35.19 73.66
CA THR A 830 3.57 34.80 74.59
C THR A 830 3.16 35.06 76.04
N GLU A 831 2.56 36.22 76.33
CA GLU A 831 1.97 36.53 77.64
C GLU A 831 0.88 35.51 78.00
N ARG A 832 -0.02 35.22 77.05
CA ARG A 832 -1.08 34.22 77.21
C ARG A 832 -0.52 32.81 77.49
N LEU A 833 0.51 32.39 76.76
CA LEU A 833 1.17 31.10 76.95
C LEU A 833 1.84 31.00 78.33
N GLN A 834 2.47 32.08 78.81
CA GLN A 834 3.10 32.10 80.13
C GLN A 834 2.08 31.89 81.24
N LEU A 835 0.92 32.55 81.16
CA LEU A 835 -0.18 32.38 82.11
C LEU A 835 -0.71 30.93 82.10
N VAL A 836 -1.10 30.42 80.93
CA VAL A 836 -1.59 29.03 80.77
C VAL A 836 -0.59 28.01 81.30
N LYS A 837 0.71 28.22 81.02
CA LYS A 837 1.78 27.35 81.53
C LYS A 837 1.87 27.39 83.05
N ARG A 838 1.84 28.57 83.67
CA ARG A 838 1.88 28.70 85.14
C ARG A 838 0.70 27.98 85.79
N PHE A 839 -0.50 28.08 85.23
CA PHE A 839 -1.67 27.38 85.76
C PHE A 839 -1.59 25.86 85.55
N ALA A 840 -1.13 25.39 84.39
CA ALA A 840 -0.91 23.97 84.15
C ALA A 840 0.17 23.38 85.08
N ASP A 841 1.27 24.12 85.31
CA ASP A 841 2.32 23.74 86.25
C ASP A 841 1.80 23.73 87.70
N ALA A 842 0.95 24.69 88.09
CA ALA A 842 0.28 24.71 89.39
C ALA A 842 -0.61 23.46 89.59
N ARG A 843 -1.42 23.08 88.60
CA ARG A 843 -2.23 21.83 88.66
C ARG A 843 -1.37 20.57 88.82
N LYS A 844 -0.19 20.52 88.19
CA LYS A 844 0.77 19.41 88.36
C LYS A 844 1.42 19.40 89.74
N LEU A 845 1.69 20.59 90.29
CA LEU A 845 2.28 20.77 91.62
C LEU A 845 1.32 20.37 92.74
N TYR A 846 0.00 20.50 92.55
CA TYR A 846 -1.02 20.13 93.55
C TYR A 846 -0.82 18.73 94.15
N ALA A 847 -0.42 17.74 93.34
CA ALA A 847 -0.20 16.37 93.80
C ALA A 847 1.08 16.18 94.64
N ARG A 848 2.00 17.16 94.63
CA ARG A 848 3.30 17.09 95.33
C ARG A 848 3.39 18.07 96.50
N ASP A 849 2.86 19.28 96.32
CA ASP A 849 2.87 20.38 97.28
C ASP A 849 1.61 21.23 97.11
N ALA A 850 0.64 21.02 98.01
CA ALA A 850 -0.65 21.69 97.95
C ALA A 850 -0.58 23.16 98.38
N GLU A 851 0.29 23.52 99.33
CA GLU A 851 0.42 24.91 99.81
C GLU A 851 1.08 25.80 98.76
N ALA A 852 2.11 25.30 98.07
CA ALA A 852 2.74 26.01 96.95
C ALA A 852 1.75 26.21 95.77
N CYS A 853 0.89 25.22 95.51
CA CYS A 853 -0.17 25.35 94.49
C CYS A 853 -1.16 26.46 94.85
N VAL A 854 -1.60 26.55 96.10
CA VAL A 854 -2.52 27.60 96.56
C VAL A 854 -1.89 28.99 96.44
N GLN A 855 -0.62 29.13 96.79
CA GLN A 855 0.11 30.40 96.66
C GLN A 855 0.22 30.84 95.19
N GLU A 856 0.54 29.92 94.27
CA GLU A 856 0.59 30.24 92.83
C GLU A 856 -0.79 30.54 92.25
N CYS A 857 -1.85 29.82 92.65
CA CYS A 857 -3.22 30.12 92.21
C CYS A 857 -3.70 31.49 92.72
N GLN A 858 -3.37 31.88 93.96
CA GLN A 858 -3.65 33.23 94.48
C GLN A 858 -2.81 34.30 93.79
N ALA A 859 -1.55 34.01 93.46
CA ALA A 859 -0.71 34.90 92.67
C ALA A 859 -1.28 35.12 91.27
N LEU A 860 -1.77 34.04 90.63
CA LEU A 860 -2.44 34.10 89.33
C LEU A 860 -3.73 34.93 89.37
N LEU A 861 -4.55 34.83 90.42
CA LEU A 861 -5.77 35.65 90.54
C LEU A 861 -5.49 37.16 90.68
N ASN A 862 -4.31 37.52 91.19
CA ASN A 862 -3.89 38.92 91.36
C ASN A 862 -3.25 39.52 90.09
N GLU A 863 -2.99 38.73 89.05
CA GLU A 863 -2.38 39.25 87.83
C GLU A 863 -3.40 40.00 86.94
N PRO A 864 -3.00 41.10 86.30
CA PRO A 864 -3.88 41.82 85.39
C PRO A 864 -4.13 41.00 84.12
N LYS A 865 -5.40 40.93 83.67
CA LYS A 865 -5.85 40.28 82.42
C LYS A 865 -5.75 38.75 82.39
N VAL A 866 -5.83 38.09 83.54
CA VAL A 866 -5.82 36.62 83.63
C VAL A 866 -6.99 35.99 82.88
N ASP A 867 -8.15 36.65 82.86
CA ASP A 867 -9.36 36.23 82.16
C ASP A 867 -9.16 35.99 80.65
N THR A 868 -8.16 36.65 80.06
CA THR A 868 -7.84 36.51 78.62
C THR A 868 -7.08 35.21 78.29
N ALA A 869 -6.49 34.55 79.29
CA ALA A 869 -5.61 33.41 79.11
C ALA A 869 -6.12 32.14 79.79
N ILE A 870 -6.72 32.28 80.97
CA ILE A 870 -7.19 31.19 81.82
C ILE A 870 -8.61 31.54 82.25
N ARG A 871 -9.46 30.53 82.42
CA ARG A 871 -10.74 30.73 83.08
C ARG A 871 -10.50 30.94 84.56
N THR A 872 -10.70 32.16 85.02
CA THR A 872 -10.59 32.50 86.44
C THR A 872 -11.53 31.67 87.32
N GLY A 873 -12.66 31.20 86.77
CA GLY A 873 -13.55 30.23 87.42
C GLY A 873 -12.89 28.89 87.74
N ASP A 874 -12.03 28.35 86.85
CA ASP A 874 -11.31 27.09 87.09
C ASP A 874 -10.24 27.25 88.19
N VAL A 875 -9.66 28.45 88.33
CA VAL A 875 -8.69 28.77 89.40
C VAL A 875 -9.39 28.83 90.75
N TYR A 876 -10.55 29.51 90.82
CA TYR A 876 -11.39 29.50 92.02
C TYR A 876 -11.90 28.08 92.34
N GLY A 877 -12.29 27.32 91.32
CA GLY A 877 -12.69 25.91 91.43
C GLY A 877 -11.68 25.08 92.19
N LEU A 878 -10.42 25.12 91.74
CA LEU A 878 -9.31 24.39 92.36
C LEU A 878 -9.05 24.83 93.81
N LEU A 879 -9.12 26.13 94.10
CA LEU A 879 -8.91 26.66 95.45
C LEU A 879 -10.04 26.25 96.40
N ILE A 880 -11.30 26.34 95.96
CA ILE A 880 -12.48 25.98 96.76
C ILE A 880 -12.48 24.48 97.06
N GLU A 881 -12.16 23.64 96.07
CA GLU A 881 -12.02 22.19 96.27
C GLU A 881 -10.92 21.86 97.29
N HIS A 882 -9.75 22.50 97.18
CA HIS A 882 -8.66 22.30 98.14
C HIS A 882 -9.05 22.64 99.59
N PHE A 883 -9.61 23.84 99.83
CA PHE A 883 -10.00 24.25 101.18
C PHE A 883 -11.19 23.45 101.73
N ALA A 884 -12.06 22.95 100.86
CA ALA A 884 -13.13 22.03 101.25
C ALA A 884 -12.61 20.64 101.63
N GLU A 885 -11.62 20.10 100.91
CA GLU A 885 -10.91 18.85 101.27
C GLU A 885 -10.15 18.98 102.59
N ALA A 886 -9.49 20.13 102.82
CA ALA A 886 -8.80 20.46 104.07
C ALA A 886 -9.76 20.75 105.25
N LYS A 887 -11.08 20.70 105.04
CA LYS A 887 -12.15 21.04 106.01
C LYS A 887 -12.13 22.48 106.53
N HIS A 888 -11.45 23.38 105.83
CA HIS A 888 -11.44 24.82 106.11
C HIS A 888 -12.65 25.50 105.43
N TYR A 889 -13.86 25.10 105.83
CA TYR A 889 -15.10 25.51 105.14
C TYR A 889 -15.32 27.04 105.12
N ARG A 890 -14.83 27.76 106.13
CA ARG A 890 -14.96 29.23 106.20
C ARG A 890 -14.12 29.96 105.13
N GLU A 891 -12.94 29.46 104.83
CA GLU A 891 -12.07 30.02 103.78
C GLU A 891 -12.58 29.63 102.39
N ALA A 892 -13.05 28.39 102.23
CA ALA A 892 -13.72 27.94 101.01
C ALA A 892 -14.95 28.80 100.69
N TYR A 893 -15.78 29.13 101.69
CA TYR A 893 -16.95 29.99 101.50
C TYR A 893 -16.57 31.45 101.16
N ARG A 894 -15.49 31.99 101.75
CA ARG A 894 -14.98 33.32 101.38
C ARG A 894 -14.58 33.37 99.91
N LEU A 895 -13.88 32.34 99.43
CA LEU A 895 -13.48 32.22 98.02
C LEU A 895 -14.70 32.04 97.09
N MET A 896 -15.76 31.38 97.54
CA MET A 896 -17.04 31.31 96.79
C MET A 896 -17.71 32.69 96.68
N GLU A 897 -17.68 33.51 97.73
CA GLU A 897 -18.18 34.89 97.69
C GLU A 897 -17.31 35.80 96.81
N GLU A 898 -15.98 35.68 96.89
CA GLU A 898 -15.04 36.37 96.00
C GLU A 898 -15.28 35.99 94.53
N MET A 899 -15.47 34.69 94.24
CA MET A 899 -15.81 34.21 92.91
C MET A 899 -17.15 34.77 92.40
N HIS A 900 -18.17 34.85 93.25
CA HIS A 900 -19.47 35.43 92.89
C HIS A 900 -19.39 36.96 92.66
N GLN A 901 -18.52 37.67 93.38
CA GLN A 901 -18.28 39.09 93.16
C GLN A 901 -17.52 39.36 91.84
N HIS A 902 -16.52 38.53 91.54
CA HIS A 902 -15.78 38.61 90.28
C HIS A 902 -16.60 38.11 89.08
N MET A 903 -17.55 37.19 89.29
CA MET A 903 -18.42 36.63 88.25
C MET A 903 -19.89 36.50 88.71
N PRO A 904 -20.68 37.60 88.67
CA PRO A 904 -22.06 37.60 89.17
C PRO A 904 -23.06 36.78 88.33
N SER A 905 -22.72 36.49 87.06
CA SER A 905 -23.63 35.91 86.07
C SER A 905 -23.40 34.42 85.79
N VAL A 906 -22.38 33.79 86.39
CA VAL A 906 -22.00 32.42 86.04
C VAL A 906 -22.47 31.43 87.10
N ASN A 907 -23.04 30.32 86.66
CA ASN A 907 -23.45 29.23 87.54
C ASN A 907 -22.21 28.59 88.18
N MET A 908 -22.06 28.72 89.50
CA MET A 908 -20.94 28.18 90.26
C MET A 908 -20.76 26.67 90.11
N ALA A 909 -21.86 25.94 89.84
CA ALA A 909 -21.83 24.49 89.62
C ALA A 909 -21.13 24.08 88.31
N TYR A 910 -20.79 25.02 87.43
CA TYR A 910 -20.01 24.76 86.21
C TYR A 910 -18.50 24.63 86.49
N TYR A 911 -18.01 25.18 87.60
CA TYR A 911 -16.58 25.22 87.94
C TYR A 911 -16.20 24.44 89.20
N VAL A 912 -17.13 24.31 90.15
CA VAL A 912 -16.92 23.60 91.41
C VAL A 912 -17.87 22.41 91.45
N ASN A 913 -17.38 21.24 91.88
CA ASN A 913 -18.23 20.07 92.06
C ASN A 913 -19.42 20.37 92.99
N ALA A 914 -20.64 20.05 92.55
CA ALA A 914 -21.87 20.30 93.29
C ALA A 914 -21.86 19.71 94.72
N GLN A 915 -21.17 18.57 94.91
CA GLN A 915 -21.00 17.95 96.23
C GLN A 915 -20.13 18.81 97.17
N THR A 916 -19.12 19.49 96.64
CA THR A 916 -18.23 20.39 97.39
C THR A 916 -18.99 21.65 97.82
N ILE A 917 -19.81 22.21 96.92
CA ILE A 917 -20.70 23.35 97.22
C ILE A 917 -21.69 22.97 98.34
N GLU A 918 -22.35 21.82 98.22
CA GLU A 918 -23.28 21.33 99.24
C GLU A 918 -22.58 21.07 100.59
N ALA A 919 -21.36 20.52 100.58
CA ALA A 919 -20.57 20.27 101.77
C ALA A 919 -20.19 21.56 102.53
N VAL A 920 -19.77 22.61 101.82
CA VAL A 920 -19.40 23.91 102.42
C VAL A 920 -20.63 24.60 103.03
N HIS A 921 -21.75 24.62 102.31
CA HIS A 921 -22.99 25.23 102.80
C HIS A 921 -23.60 24.48 103.99
N THR A 922 -23.53 23.14 103.98
CA THR A 922 -24.03 22.29 105.09
C THR A 922 -23.18 22.46 106.35
N ALA A 923 -21.85 22.54 106.22
CA ALA A 923 -20.94 22.70 107.35
C ALA A 923 -21.07 24.06 108.06
N LEU A 924 -21.42 25.13 107.33
CA LEU A 924 -21.58 26.48 107.87
C LEU A 924 -23.03 26.86 108.24
N GLN A 925 -24.00 25.94 108.03
CA GLN A 925 -25.44 26.20 108.22
C GLN A 925 -25.97 27.39 107.42
N ILE A 926 -25.41 27.65 106.24
CA ILE A 926 -25.81 28.75 105.35
C ILE A 926 -26.82 28.19 104.33
N PRO A 927 -28.04 28.76 104.19
CA PRO A 927 -29.02 28.27 103.24
C PRO A 927 -28.48 28.30 101.81
N LEU A 928 -28.50 27.15 101.12
CA LEU A 928 -28.25 27.10 99.68
C LEU A 928 -29.34 27.91 98.98
N ARG A 929 -28.96 29.07 98.44
CA ARG A 929 -29.84 29.84 97.55
C ARG A 929 -29.98 29.04 96.26
N LYS A 930 -31.11 28.37 96.08
CA LYS A 930 -31.48 27.77 94.78
C LYS A 930 -31.72 28.91 93.81
N ASP A 931 -30.68 29.34 93.10
CA ASP A 931 -30.87 30.22 91.95
C ASP A 931 -31.67 29.45 90.89
N ARG A 932 -32.84 30.01 90.59
CA ARG A 932 -33.70 29.61 89.48
C ARG A 932 -32.98 29.94 88.18
N GLY A 933 -32.50 28.93 87.48
CA GLY A 933 -32.30 28.94 86.04
C GLY A 933 -33.34 28.05 85.39
N ASP A 934 -34.31 28.65 84.71
CA ASP A 934 -35.18 27.99 83.74
C ASP A 934 -34.33 27.50 82.55
N GLY A 935 -34.69 26.37 81.95
CA GLY A 935 -33.94 25.84 80.79
C GLY A 935 -34.04 24.33 80.58
N SER A 936 -35.19 23.88 80.08
CA SER A 936 -35.39 22.71 79.22
C SER A 936 -34.42 21.53 79.37
N ARG A 937 -34.90 20.51 80.09
CA ARG A 937 -34.58 19.11 79.82
C ARG A 937 -35.19 18.74 78.45
N ALA A 938 -34.49 19.07 77.37
CA ALA A 938 -34.80 18.57 76.04
C ALA A 938 -34.24 17.16 75.91
N THR A 939 -35.17 16.24 75.72
CA THR A 939 -35.00 14.85 75.36
C THR A 939 -34.17 14.68 74.10
N ALA A 940 -33.39 13.61 74.06
CA ALA A 940 -32.92 13.04 72.81
C ALA A 940 -34.13 12.71 71.91
N SER A 941 -34.17 13.29 70.72
CA SER A 941 -34.76 12.70 69.52
C SER A 941 -34.20 13.41 68.30
N ASP A 942 -33.80 12.59 67.34
CA ASP A 942 -33.30 12.92 66.02
C ASP A 942 -34.21 13.85 65.20
N ASP A 943 -33.60 14.42 64.15
CA ASP A 943 -34.19 14.80 62.86
C ASP A 943 -35.29 15.89 62.84
N GLU A 944 -34.93 17.09 62.39
CA GLU A 944 -35.09 17.49 60.97
C GLU A 944 -34.72 18.97 60.78
N SER A 945 -34.01 19.21 59.69
CA SER A 945 -33.56 20.52 59.21
C SER A 945 -34.74 21.41 58.82
N ILE A 946 -34.81 22.61 59.37
CA ILE A 946 -35.53 23.74 58.75
C ILE A 946 -34.53 24.89 58.63
N GLY A 947 -34.20 25.20 57.38
CA GLY A 947 -33.39 26.35 57.01
C GLY A 947 -34.26 27.59 56.83
N GLU A 948 -33.85 28.67 57.47
CA GLU A 948 -34.02 30.07 57.05
C GLU A 948 -32.71 30.75 57.49
N GLY A 949 -31.89 31.30 56.59
CA GLY A 949 -32.19 32.53 55.88
C GLY A 949 -31.60 33.71 56.66
N ILE A 950 -30.28 33.91 56.60
CA ILE A 950 -29.63 35.13 57.07
C ILE A 950 -28.93 35.81 55.89
N ASP A 951 -29.39 37.05 55.69
CA ASP A 951 -28.94 38.09 54.78
C ASP A 951 -27.42 38.21 54.62
N ASP A 952 -27.04 38.30 53.36
CA ASP A 952 -25.78 38.88 52.91
C ASP A 952 -25.73 40.38 53.25
N ARG A 953 -24.77 40.75 54.09
CA ARG A 953 -24.06 42.03 53.95
C ARG A 953 -22.56 41.76 53.88
N TYR A 954 -22.05 41.68 52.65
CA TYR A 954 -20.74 42.20 52.26
C TYR A 954 -20.79 42.72 50.83
#